data_AF-A0A821W7J4-F1
#
_entry.id   AF-A0A821W7J4-F1
#
_cell.length_a   1.000
_cell.length_b   1.000
_cell.length_c   1.000
_cell.angle_alpha   90.00
_cell.angle_beta   90.00
_cell.angle_gamma   90.00
#
_symmetry.space_group_name_H-M   'P 1'
#
loop_
_entity.id
_entity.type
_entity.pdbx_description
1 polymer ?
#
loop_
_entity_poly.entity_id
_entity_poly.type
_entity_poly.pdbx_seq_one_letter_code
_entity_poly.pdbx_strand_id
1 'polypeptide(L)'
;MPKKQCTRCKNWKACRKLTAKTHDWCYSLFYLEGFSLNADQSICLCNRCWFYLCYEKTRTGVQSENENTNDSNAMDTSVHEDQDQDQDQLTIENILFSGSSHKKCVVCRDEVNTTMITMPKPARLDLLVLKRMYAPHGVRCCRKHLWNNRLLPDVKINMDNRQTPMAKLEPTVLLNLFNDLLGLLQEASTAPRLDFMDPSMSNEDYLTWTGWTKEQFEHMFMLILSHIRSSSNREARNALAMFWIKLKTNLSFRQIGSLFNISGDYENRRKVVSRSFDSIRQVLVDKLLPKHLGIGHLSRSEAIDHNTSFSNEFFGKKVTIIWDGTYFYTGKSSSHEFQRSTYSGQKKRHLVKFMSLCLADGYCLDTLGPFFGTQNDASITNHITKTKNALMEWCEPGDIMIVDRGFRDIVEAFSDLGYEPKMPIYLPKGQKQHTTNEANEAQLVTKVRWTVESYHARLKKWRFFSDRIENQLLPKLQDCVRIVSATLNWLRGSIIKDHNTNHMDRLAKLMTDRLAKHNYLATLVEQGKLSTKQRWKKINEIDFDFPEMELEDLRQLFFGSYQIKQSQTYAEEHLDVNGDFAIQVSKETDEIIRCAIQSRHSNSTRYYAWIQFSLTGDPITSWYCQCKSGARTVGACAHEATIIWFLSYARHHDFQYSNGRRRIQQSIEKILSDEDEPDESNEFSAT
;
A
#
# COMPACT_ATOMS: atom_id res chain seq x y z
N MET A 1 -20.60 39.60 12.01
CA MET A 1 -21.89 40.21 12.41
C MET A 1 -21.93 40.34 13.92
N PRO A 2 -22.32 41.50 14.49
CA PRO A 2 -22.52 41.62 15.94
C PRO A 2 -23.59 40.63 16.41
N LYS A 3 -23.38 39.97 17.55
CA LYS A 3 -24.35 39.02 18.12
C LYS A 3 -25.60 39.82 18.52
N LYS A 4 -26.75 39.46 17.94
CA LYS A 4 -28.06 40.01 18.29
C LYS A 4 -28.97 38.88 18.74
N GLN A 5 -29.96 39.17 19.58
CA GLN A 5 -30.93 38.17 20.00
C GLN A 5 -31.85 37.80 18.83
N CYS A 6 -31.97 36.50 18.54
CA CYS A 6 -32.89 36.00 17.52
C CYS A 6 -34.34 36.18 17.98
N THR A 7 -35.19 36.80 17.17
CA THR A 7 -36.58 37.10 17.51
C THR A 7 -37.40 35.83 17.78
N ARG A 8 -37.15 34.74 17.03
CA ARG A 8 -37.89 33.47 17.16
C ARG A 8 -37.40 32.60 18.31
N CYS A 9 -36.10 32.27 18.33
CA CYS A 9 -35.55 31.35 19.34
C CYS A 9 -34.93 32.02 20.56
N LYS A 10 -35.00 33.36 20.66
CA LYS A 10 -34.51 34.20 21.77
C LYS A 10 -33.03 34.04 22.15
N ASN A 11 -32.22 33.38 21.31
CA ASN A 11 -30.79 33.16 21.55
C ASN A 11 -29.92 34.26 20.92
N TRP A 12 -28.82 34.66 21.59
CA TRP A 12 -27.85 35.63 21.10
C TRP A 12 -26.85 35.01 20.12
N LYS A 13 -27.03 35.28 18.82
CA LYS A 13 -26.21 34.70 17.74
C LYS A 13 -25.99 35.71 16.61
N ALA A 14 -25.17 35.35 15.62
CA ALA A 14 -25.12 36.10 14.37
C ALA A 14 -26.50 36.04 13.70
N CYS A 15 -27.19 37.17 13.65
CA CYS A 15 -28.54 37.28 13.15
C CYS A 15 -28.62 38.32 12.03
N ARG A 16 -29.42 38.03 11.01
CA ARG A 16 -29.77 38.99 9.95
C ARG A 16 -30.93 39.85 10.42
N LYS A 17 -30.87 41.17 10.22
CA LYS A 17 -31.99 42.08 10.48
C LYS A 17 -32.94 42.04 9.28
N LEU A 18 -34.23 41.84 9.52
CA LEU A 18 -35.29 41.86 8.53
C LEU A 18 -36.01 43.21 8.65
N THR A 19 -36.24 43.88 7.52
CA THR A 19 -37.11 45.06 7.47
C THR A 19 -38.47 44.65 6.91
N ALA A 20 -39.54 45.40 7.25
CA ALA A 20 -40.89 45.12 6.76
C ALA A 20 -40.91 44.99 5.22
N LYS A 21 -40.35 45.99 4.52
CA LYS A 21 -40.28 46.02 3.05
C LYS A 21 -39.54 44.85 2.38
N THR A 22 -38.64 44.15 3.07
CA THR A 22 -37.82 43.12 2.40
C THR A 22 -38.48 41.74 2.40
N HIS A 23 -39.35 41.41 3.35
CA HIS A 23 -39.90 40.06 3.48
C HIS A 23 -41.24 40.00 4.25
N ASP A 24 -42.31 40.59 3.69
CA ASP A 24 -43.68 40.62 4.26
C ASP A 24 -44.21 39.23 4.66
N TRP A 25 -43.85 38.19 3.92
CA TRP A 25 -44.26 36.81 4.20
C TRP A 25 -43.73 36.30 5.58
N CYS A 26 -42.57 36.76 6.03
CA CYS A 26 -42.03 36.39 7.34
C CYS A 26 -42.88 36.98 8.47
N TYR A 27 -43.33 38.24 8.35
CA TYR A 27 -44.16 38.90 9.36
C TYR A 27 -45.52 38.18 9.50
N SER A 28 -46.10 37.76 8.37
CA SER A 28 -47.35 36.98 8.35
C SER A 28 -47.20 35.63 9.07
N LEU A 29 -46.10 34.91 8.84
CA LEU A 29 -45.81 33.64 9.53
C LEU A 29 -45.55 33.82 11.03
N PHE A 30 -44.88 34.91 11.44
CA PHE A 30 -44.69 35.20 12.87
C PHE A 30 -46.02 35.51 13.58
N TYR A 31 -46.93 36.23 12.92
CA TYR A 31 -48.25 36.48 13.45
C TYR A 31 -49.05 35.18 13.63
N LEU A 32 -49.01 34.28 12.64
CA LEU A 32 -49.63 32.94 12.72
C LEU A 32 -49.01 32.05 13.80
N GLU A 33 -47.71 32.17 14.07
CA GLU A 33 -47.03 31.48 15.18
C GLU A 33 -47.28 32.17 16.56
N GLY A 34 -48.15 33.19 16.64
CA GLY A 34 -48.56 33.83 17.89
C GLY A 34 -47.58 34.87 18.44
N PHE A 35 -46.63 35.36 17.63
CA PHE A 35 -45.71 36.41 18.04
C PHE A 35 -46.33 37.80 17.84
N SER A 36 -46.49 38.56 18.93
CA SER A 36 -46.87 39.98 18.88
C SER A 36 -45.66 40.84 18.50
N LEU A 37 -45.67 41.41 17.29
CA LEU A 37 -44.60 42.27 16.78
C LEU A 37 -45.14 43.69 16.62
N ASN A 38 -44.51 44.67 17.26
CA ASN A 38 -44.84 46.09 17.04
C ASN A 38 -44.30 46.52 15.68
N ALA A 39 -45.05 47.36 14.94
CA ALA A 39 -44.73 47.75 13.56
C ALA A 39 -43.31 48.35 13.38
N ASP A 40 -42.73 48.94 14.44
CA ASP A 40 -41.40 49.57 14.40
C ASP A 40 -40.26 48.65 14.91
N GLN A 41 -40.55 47.41 15.30
CA GLN A 41 -39.56 46.54 15.92
C GLN A 41 -38.74 45.77 14.87
N SER A 42 -37.43 46.04 14.80
CA SER A 42 -36.57 45.35 13.83
C SER A 42 -36.35 43.88 14.18
N ILE A 43 -36.93 42.98 13.39
CA ILE A 43 -36.79 41.53 13.56
C ILE A 43 -35.36 41.09 13.22
N CYS A 44 -34.75 40.24 14.04
CA CYS A 44 -33.44 39.65 13.78
C CYS A 44 -33.52 38.14 13.83
N LEU A 45 -33.10 37.41 12.79
CA LEU A 45 -33.14 35.95 12.78
C LEU A 45 -31.77 35.31 12.61
N CYS A 46 -31.51 34.26 13.39
CA CYS A 46 -30.35 33.41 13.15
C CYS A 46 -30.59 32.52 11.93
N ASN A 47 -29.50 32.05 11.29
CA ASN A 47 -29.58 31.25 10.06
C ASN A 47 -30.48 30.02 10.19
N ARG A 48 -30.45 29.32 11.34
CA ARG A 48 -31.29 28.14 11.56
C ARG A 48 -32.78 28.49 11.57
N CYS A 49 -33.18 29.59 12.20
CA CYS A 49 -34.57 30.04 12.22
C CYS A 49 -35.01 30.59 10.86
N TRP A 50 -34.11 31.25 10.14
CA TRP A 50 -34.34 31.71 8.77
C TRP A 50 -34.61 30.54 7.82
N PHE A 51 -33.75 29.51 7.82
CA PHE A 51 -33.93 28.33 6.96
C PHE A 51 -35.20 27.55 7.29
N TYR A 52 -35.56 27.46 8.57
CA TYR A 52 -36.85 26.87 8.96
C TYR A 52 -38.03 27.63 8.35
N LEU A 53 -38.05 28.96 8.41
CA LEU A 53 -39.14 29.74 7.83
C LEU A 53 -39.15 29.67 6.29
N CYS A 54 -37.98 29.65 5.65
CA CYS A 54 -37.91 29.43 4.20
C CYS A 54 -38.46 28.06 3.81
N TYR A 55 -38.27 27.04 4.64
CA TYR A 55 -38.82 25.70 4.44
C TYR A 55 -40.34 25.64 4.66
N GLU A 56 -40.87 26.33 5.68
CA GLU A 56 -42.33 26.44 5.86
C GLU A 56 -42.99 27.23 4.72
N LYS A 57 -42.34 28.28 4.19
CA LYS A 57 -42.84 29.02 3.02
C LYS A 57 -43.04 28.13 1.80
N THR A 58 -42.08 27.25 1.50
CA THR A 58 -42.21 26.28 0.40
C THR A 58 -43.27 25.21 0.68
N ARG A 59 -43.61 24.96 1.94
CA ARG A 59 -44.62 23.99 2.35
C ARG A 59 -46.05 24.55 2.33
N THR A 60 -46.24 25.84 2.60
CA THR A 60 -47.56 26.50 2.69
C THR A 60 -48.02 27.20 1.40
N GLY A 61 -47.17 27.27 0.36
CA GLY A 61 -47.60 27.62 -1.00
C GLY A 61 -48.00 29.09 -1.22
N VAL A 62 -47.52 30.03 -0.38
CA VAL A 62 -47.81 31.46 -0.54
C VAL A 62 -47.04 32.03 -1.74
N GLN A 63 -47.72 32.22 -2.87
CA GLN A 63 -47.22 32.92 -4.07
C GLN A 63 -47.36 34.44 -3.90
N SER A 64 -46.35 35.21 -4.31
CA SER A 64 -46.47 36.67 -4.46
C SER A 64 -46.79 36.98 -5.92
N GLU A 65 -47.92 37.66 -6.15
CA GLU A 65 -48.36 38.19 -7.43
C GLU A 65 -47.38 39.26 -7.95
N ASN A 66 -47.09 39.21 -9.26
CA ASN A 66 -46.46 40.28 -10.01
C ASN A 66 -47.53 41.31 -10.35
N GLU A 67 -47.27 42.60 -10.09
CA GLU A 67 -47.98 43.69 -10.76
C GLU A 67 -46.99 44.71 -11.32
N ASN A 68 -47.05 44.85 -12.65
CA ASN A 68 -46.71 46.06 -13.39
C ASN A 68 -47.88 47.03 -13.28
N THR A 69 -47.64 48.31 -12.97
CA THR A 69 -48.46 49.42 -13.48
C THR A 69 -47.61 50.69 -13.64
N ASN A 70 -47.76 51.29 -14.82
CA ASN A 70 -47.29 52.59 -15.27
C ASN A 70 -48.17 53.74 -14.74
N ASP A 71 -47.71 54.97 -15.05
CA ASP A 71 -48.36 56.30 -15.01
C ASP A 71 -48.16 57.14 -13.73
N SER A 72 -47.95 58.46 -13.77
CA SER A 72 -47.61 59.44 -14.82
C SER A 72 -47.31 60.79 -14.14
N ASN A 73 -46.46 61.62 -14.77
CA ASN A 73 -46.36 63.09 -14.77
C ASN A 73 -46.31 63.94 -13.47
N ALA A 74 -45.24 64.73 -13.33
CA ALA A 74 -45.32 66.20 -13.16
C ALA A 74 -43.98 66.91 -13.49
N MET A 75 -44.12 68.15 -13.95
CA MET A 75 -43.18 69.07 -14.62
C MET A 75 -41.90 69.50 -13.85
N ASP A 76 -40.81 69.58 -14.61
CA ASP A 76 -39.97 70.76 -14.93
C ASP A 76 -39.56 71.76 -13.81
N THR A 77 -38.25 71.88 -13.55
CA THR A 77 -37.48 73.16 -13.65
C THR A 77 -35.98 73.00 -13.34
N SER A 78 -35.17 73.34 -14.35
CA SER A 78 -33.86 74.04 -14.34
C SER A 78 -32.68 73.64 -13.42
N VAL A 79 -31.60 73.24 -14.10
CA VAL A 79 -30.19 73.71 -14.01
C VAL A 79 -29.47 73.65 -12.65
N HIS A 80 -28.48 72.76 -12.54
CA HIS A 80 -27.07 73.15 -12.43
C HIS A 80 -26.16 71.95 -12.72
N GLU A 81 -25.22 72.17 -13.64
CA GLU A 81 -24.08 71.30 -13.91
C GLU A 81 -23.22 71.21 -12.65
N ASP A 82 -22.87 70.00 -12.21
CA ASP A 82 -21.55 69.72 -11.67
C ASP A 82 -21.23 68.22 -11.81
N GLN A 83 -19.97 68.00 -12.19
CA GLN A 83 -19.38 66.73 -12.61
C GLN A 83 -19.06 65.87 -11.39
N ASP A 84 -19.57 64.63 -11.36
CA ASP A 84 -18.90 63.49 -10.70
C ASP A 84 -19.52 62.17 -11.20
N GLN A 85 -18.89 61.55 -12.20
CA GLN A 85 -19.18 60.15 -12.56
C GLN A 85 -18.34 59.24 -11.67
N ASP A 86 -18.78 59.06 -10.43
CA ASP A 86 -18.29 57.97 -9.59
C ASP A 86 -18.89 56.67 -10.13
N GLN A 87 -18.13 55.94 -10.95
CA GLN A 87 -18.53 54.59 -11.36
C GLN A 87 -18.52 53.70 -10.10
N ASP A 88 -19.69 53.21 -9.68
CA ASP A 88 -19.91 52.31 -8.54
C ASP A 88 -19.03 51.03 -8.64
N GLN A 89 -17.76 51.10 -8.25
CA GLN A 89 -16.85 49.96 -8.21
C GLN A 89 -16.99 49.23 -6.87
N LEU A 90 -17.26 47.92 -6.93
CA LEU A 90 -17.35 47.06 -5.77
C LEU A 90 -15.97 46.56 -5.37
N THR A 91 -15.66 46.63 -4.07
CA THR A 91 -14.38 46.18 -3.53
C THR A 91 -14.49 44.76 -3.01
N ILE A 92 -13.65 43.84 -3.52
CA ILE A 92 -13.48 42.50 -2.95
C ILE A 92 -12.18 42.45 -2.16
N GLU A 93 -12.30 42.18 -0.86
CA GLU A 93 -11.17 41.94 0.04
C GLU A 93 -10.59 40.54 -0.16
N ASN A 94 -9.30 40.38 0.14
CA ASN A 94 -8.53 39.14 0.05
C ASN A 94 -8.32 38.58 -1.37
N ILE A 95 -8.47 39.42 -2.41
CA ILE A 95 -8.15 39.09 -3.80
C ILE A 95 -7.20 40.14 -4.38
N LEU A 96 -6.10 39.71 -4.98
CA LEU A 96 -5.16 40.59 -5.67
C LEU A 96 -5.64 40.91 -7.08
N PHE A 97 -5.52 42.17 -7.49
CA PHE A 97 -5.71 42.57 -8.88
C PHE A 97 -4.38 42.43 -9.64
N SER A 98 -4.36 41.67 -10.74
CA SER A 98 -3.11 41.44 -11.48
C SER A 98 -2.65 42.63 -12.32
N GLY A 99 -3.51 43.64 -12.51
CA GLY A 99 -3.32 44.71 -13.50
C GLY A 99 -3.76 44.29 -14.91
N SER A 100 -4.05 45.27 -15.76
CA SER A 100 -4.42 45.11 -17.17
C SER A 100 -3.23 45.22 -18.14
N SER A 101 -1.99 45.13 -17.65
CA SER A 101 -0.80 45.32 -18.49
C SER A 101 -0.67 44.22 -19.54
N HIS A 102 -0.62 44.64 -20.80
CA HIS A 102 -0.32 43.77 -21.95
C HIS A 102 1.20 43.64 -22.21
N LYS A 103 2.05 44.36 -21.45
CA LYS A 103 3.50 44.46 -21.70
C LYS A 103 4.37 43.46 -20.94
N LYS A 104 3.80 42.77 -19.93
CA LYS A 104 4.55 41.85 -19.07
C LYS A 104 3.74 40.60 -18.79
N CYS A 105 4.41 39.49 -18.47
CA CYS A 105 3.74 38.29 -18.03
C CYS A 105 3.03 38.48 -16.69
N VAL A 106 1.74 38.13 -16.63
CA VAL A 106 0.93 38.16 -15.41
C VAL A 106 1.43 37.19 -14.32
N VAL A 107 2.25 36.20 -14.67
CA VAL A 107 2.84 35.22 -13.74
C VAL A 107 4.25 35.62 -13.32
N CYS A 108 5.20 35.71 -14.27
CA CYS A 108 6.62 35.91 -13.98
C CYS A 108 7.14 37.35 -14.16
N ARG A 109 6.32 38.27 -14.68
CA ARG A 109 6.68 39.67 -15.01
C ARG A 109 7.73 39.87 -16.11
N ASP A 110 8.22 38.82 -16.76
CA ASP A 110 9.07 38.91 -17.97
C ASP A 110 8.39 39.81 -19.02
N GLU A 111 9.17 40.69 -19.67
CA GLU A 111 8.68 41.60 -20.72
C GLU A 111 8.30 40.82 -22.00
N VAL A 112 7.42 41.41 -22.82
CA VAL A 112 6.88 40.74 -24.01
C VAL A 112 7.99 40.21 -24.91
N ASN A 113 7.98 38.89 -25.13
CA ASN A 113 8.69 38.23 -26.21
C ASN A 113 7.71 37.43 -27.09
N THR A 114 8.20 36.91 -28.23
CA THR A 114 7.42 36.18 -29.24
C THR A 114 6.71 34.92 -28.74
N THR A 115 6.94 34.47 -27.50
CA THR A 115 6.35 33.24 -26.93
C THR A 115 5.15 33.48 -26.01
N MET A 116 4.79 34.73 -25.73
CA MET A 116 3.66 35.07 -24.87
C MET A 116 2.32 34.95 -25.59
N ILE A 117 1.29 34.49 -24.87
CA ILE A 117 -0.09 34.41 -25.36
C ILE A 117 -1.04 35.21 -24.47
N THR A 118 -2.25 35.51 -24.98
CA THR A 118 -3.34 35.99 -24.13
C THR A 118 -3.75 34.87 -23.21
N MET A 119 -3.83 35.14 -21.90
CA MET A 119 -4.12 34.12 -20.91
C MET A 119 -5.55 33.58 -21.11
N PRO A 120 -5.71 32.27 -21.36
CA PRO A 120 -7.02 31.68 -21.56
C PRO A 120 -7.92 31.85 -20.35
N LYS A 121 -9.25 31.86 -20.57
CA LYS A 121 -10.25 31.97 -19.49
C LYS A 121 -10.03 30.92 -18.37
N PRO A 122 -9.82 29.62 -18.65
CA PRO A 122 -9.58 28.63 -17.59
C PRO A 122 -8.37 28.98 -16.71
N ALA A 123 -7.23 29.33 -17.31
CA ALA A 123 -6.05 29.74 -16.56
C ALA A 123 -6.27 30.99 -15.70
N ARG A 124 -7.07 31.98 -16.17
CA ARG A 124 -7.43 33.16 -15.36
C ARG A 124 -8.28 32.78 -14.14
N LEU A 125 -9.16 31.79 -14.28
CA LEU A 125 -9.96 31.26 -13.17
C LEU A 125 -9.09 30.43 -12.20
N ASP A 126 -8.16 29.61 -12.70
CA ASP A 126 -7.20 28.90 -11.86
C ASP A 126 -6.35 29.88 -11.04
N LEU A 127 -5.93 31.00 -11.64
CA LEU A 127 -5.18 32.05 -10.97
C LEU A 127 -5.97 32.69 -9.83
N LEU A 128 -7.28 32.87 -10.04
CA LEU A 128 -8.18 33.37 -9.01
C LEU A 128 -8.37 32.35 -7.88
N VAL A 129 -8.70 31.10 -8.22
CA VAL A 129 -9.03 30.07 -7.22
C VAL A 129 -7.79 29.60 -6.45
N LEU A 130 -6.67 29.36 -7.14
CA LEU A 130 -5.47 28.78 -6.55
C LEU A 130 -4.56 29.84 -5.92
N LYS A 131 -4.53 31.06 -6.46
CA LYS A 131 -3.58 32.11 -6.05
C LYS A 131 -4.27 33.38 -5.54
N ARG A 132 -5.59 33.38 -5.41
CA ARG A 132 -6.41 34.53 -4.96
C ARG A 132 -6.10 35.80 -5.75
N MET A 133 -5.90 35.66 -7.06
CA MET A 133 -5.54 36.79 -7.91
C MET A 133 -6.44 36.86 -9.15
N TYR A 134 -7.19 37.95 -9.27
CA TYR A 134 -8.05 38.23 -10.40
C TYR A 134 -7.23 38.78 -11.57
N ALA A 135 -7.39 38.15 -12.74
CA ALA A 135 -6.81 38.57 -14.00
C ALA A 135 -7.90 38.98 -15.00
N PRO A 136 -7.94 40.25 -15.46
CA PRO A 136 -8.91 40.68 -16.46
C PRO A 136 -8.66 40.01 -17.82
N HIS A 137 -9.66 40.08 -18.70
CA HIS A 137 -9.49 39.64 -20.08
C HIS A 137 -8.36 40.41 -20.77
N GLY A 138 -7.61 39.75 -21.66
CA GLY A 138 -6.53 40.39 -22.43
C GLY A 138 -5.14 40.38 -21.76
N VAL A 139 -5.01 39.99 -20.49
CA VAL A 139 -3.68 39.86 -19.86
C VAL A 139 -2.82 38.81 -20.58
N ARG A 140 -1.51 39.01 -20.56
CA ARG A 140 -0.56 38.16 -21.28
C ARG A 140 0.17 37.21 -20.31
N CYS A 141 0.41 35.97 -20.73
CA CYS A 141 1.21 35.00 -19.97
C CYS A 141 2.18 34.21 -20.86
N CYS A 142 3.31 33.79 -20.30
CA CYS A 142 4.25 32.90 -20.99
C CYS A 142 3.65 31.50 -21.12
N ARG A 143 3.82 30.83 -22.28
CA ARG A 143 3.33 29.46 -22.51
C ARG A 143 3.86 28.45 -21.49
N LYS A 144 5.08 28.64 -20.97
CA LYS A 144 5.71 27.78 -19.94
C LYS A 144 4.92 27.66 -18.63
N HIS A 145 3.96 28.55 -18.36
CA HIS A 145 3.13 28.51 -17.14
C HIS A 145 1.82 27.78 -17.33
N LEU A 146 1.54 27.31 -18.54
CA LEU A 146 0.27 26.70 -18.90
C LEU A 146 0.43 25.26 -19.34
N TRP A 147 -0.57 24.44 -19.01
CA TRP A 147 -0.76 23.10 -19.56
C TRP A 147 -2.21 22.96 -19.99
N ASN A 148 -2.47 22.64 -21.28
CA ASN A 148 -3.81 22.57 -21.85
C ASN A 148 -4.73 23.76 -21.49
N ASN A 149 -4.24 24.99 -21.71
CA ASN A 149 -4.94 26.25 -21.40
C ASN A 149 -5.27 26.51 -19.91
N ARG A 150 -4.77 25.67 -18.98
CA ARG A 150 -4.89 25.82 -17.53
C ARG A 150 -3.56 26.22 -16.89
N LEU A 151 -3.63 26.84 -15.71
CA LEU A 151 -2.43 27.23 -14.95
C LEU A 151 -1.77 25.97 -14.38
N LEU A 152 -0.45 25.84 -14.54
CA LEU A 152 0.29 24.76 -13.89
C LEU A 152 0.18 24.86 -12.35
N PRO A 153 -0.11 23.76 -11.62
CA PRO A 153 -0.40 23.81 -10.18
C PRO A 153 0.72 24.41 -9.32
N ASP A 154 1.97 24.13 -9.67
CA ASP A 154 3.20 24.47 -8.95
C ASP A 154 3.77 25.85 -9.35
N VAL A 155 3.10 26.58 -10.24
CA VAL A 155 3.56 27.89 -10.67
C VAL A 155 3.65 28.87 -9.49
N LYS A 156 4.85 29.44 -9.33
CA LYS A 156 5.12 30.55 -8.40
C LYS A 156 4.79 31.86 -9.09
N ILE A 157 3.96 32.68 -8.43
CA ILE A 157 3.60 34.02 -8.90
C ILE A 157 4.67 35.00 -8.40
N ASN A 158 5.26 35.79 -9.30
CA ASN A 158 6.10 36.91 -8.90
C ASN A 158 5.20 38.00 -8.28
N MET A 159 5.45 38.33 -7.01
CA MET A 159 4.66 39.27 -6.22
C MET A 159 5.20 40.70 -6.23
N ASP A 160 6.30 40.96 -6.95
CA ASP A 160 6.96 42.26 -6.98
C ASP A 160 5.98 43.33 -7.51
N ASN A 161 5.89 44.43 -6.75
CA ASN A 161 5.02 45.57 -7.01
C ASN A 161 3.53 45.19 -7.19
N ARG A 162 3.06 44.16 -6.48
CA ARG A 162 1.62 43.84 -6.32
C ARG A 162 1.23 44.12 -4.89
N GLN A 163 0.62 45.28 -4.62
CA GLN A 163 0.22 45.68 -3.26
C GLN A 163 -1.30 45.66 -3.05
N THR A 164 -1.63 45.32 -1.80
CA THR A 164 -2.94 45.11 -1.13
C THR A 164 -3.92 44.16 -1.84
N PRO A 165 -4.41 43.09 -1.16
CA PRO A 165 -5.35 42.13 -1.73
C PRO A 165 -6.77 42.73 -1.73
N MET A 166 -6.92 43.84 -2.47
CA MET A 166 -8.18 44.53 -2.67
C MET A 166 -8.37 44.76 -4.16
N ALA A 167 -9.33 44.05 -4.75
CA ALA A 167 -9.69 44.24 -6.14
C ALA A 167 -10.95 45.13 -6.20
N LYS A 168 -10.81 46.32 -6.81
CA LYS A 168 -11.97 47.15 -7.18
C LYS A 168 -12.43 46.72 -8.57
N LEU A 169 -13.66 46.21 -8.66
CA LEU A 169 -14.22 45.66 -9.89
C LEU A 169 -15.58 46.30 -10.19
N GLU A 170 -15.85 46.53 -11.47
CA GLU A 170 -17.17 46.98 -11.91
C GLU A 170 -18.25 45.90 -11.64
N PRO A 171 -19.51 46.30 -11.38
CA PRO A 171 -20.59 45.36 -11.07
C PRO A 171 -20.83 44.30 -12.16
N THR A 172 -20.68 44.68 -13.43
CA THR A 172 -20.81 43.79 -14.59
C THR A 172 -19.70 42.73 -14.62
N VAL A 173 -18.47 43.12 -14.32
CA VAL A 173 -17.31 42.22 -14.19
C VAL A 173 -17.50 41.26 -13.03
N LEU A 174 -18.01 41.76 -11.89
CA LEU A 174 -18.30 40.95 -10.72
C LEU A 174 -19.38 39.90 -11.01
N LEU A 175 -20.48 40.30 -11.68
CA LEU A 175 -21.55 39.39 -12.06
C LEU A 175 -21.05 38.28 -12.99
N ASN A 176 -20.24 38.63 -13.99
CA ASN A 176 -19.62 37.66 -14.89
C ASN A 176 -18.71 36.69 -14.14
N LEU A 177 -17.88 37.21 -13.22
CA LEU A 177 -17.01 36.38 -12.40
C LEU A 177 -17.80 35.44 -11.48
N PHE A 178 -18.89 35.92 -10.89
CA PHE A 178 -19.76 35.11 -10.05
C PHE A 178 -20.43 33.99 -10.85
N ASN A 179 -20.92 34.29 -12.05
CA ASN A 179 -21.48 33.29 -12.97
C ASN A 179 -20.43 32.25 -13.39
N ASP A 180 -19.20 32.68 -13.68
CA ASP A 180 -18.08 31.79 -13.99
C ASP A 180 -17.74 30.87 -12.79
N LEU A 181 -17.71 31.42 -11.57
CA LEU A 181 -17.48 30.65 -10.35
C LEU A 181 -18.62 29.67 -10.06
N LEU A 182 -19.87 30.08 -10.27
CA LEU A 182 -21.03 29.18 -10.17
C LEU A 182 -20.95 28.04 -11.19
N GLY A 183 -20.54 28.35 -12.43
CA GLY A 183 -20.27 27.33 -13.46
C GLY A 183 -19.21 26.32 -13.00
N LEU A 184 -18.08 26.80 -12.46
CA LEU A 184 -17.04 25.92 -11.90
C LEU A 184 -17.54 25.08 -10.72
N LEU A 185 -18.38 25.62 -9.86
CA LEU A 185 -18.98 24.87 -8.74
C LEU A 185 -19.94 23.79 -9.24
N GLN A 186 -20.71 24.07 -10.29
CA GLN A 186 -21.58 23.09 -10.94
C GLN A 186 -20.75 21.97 -11.60
N GLU A 187 -19.70 22.32 -12.35
CA GLU A 187 -18.76 21.36 -12.91
C GLU A 187 -18.11 20.50 -11.82
N ALA A 188 -17.58 21.12 -10.76
CA ALA A 188 -16.97 20.40 -9.64
C ALA A 188 -17.96 19.47 -8.91
N SER A 189 -19.23 19.86 -8.80
CA SER A 189 -20.27 19.04 -8.17
C SER A 189 -20.63 17.78 -8.98
N THR A 190 -20.39 17.82 -10.29
CA THR A 190 -20.65 16.72 -11.24
C THR A 190 -19.37 16.01 -11.67
N ALA A 191 -18.20 16.50 -11.26
CA ALA A 191 -16.92 15.92 -11.61
C ALA A 191 -16.75 14.52 -11.01
N PRO A 192 -16.02 13.62 -11.70
CA PRO A 192 -15.61 12.36 -11.10
C PRO A 192 -14.73 12.60 -9.86
N ARG A 193 -14.85 11.71 -8.87
CA ARG A 193 -14.00 11.74 -7.67
C ARG A 193 -12.59 11.24 -7.96
N LEU A 194 -12.45 10.42 -9.00
CA LEU A 194 -11.17 9.98 -9.54
C LEU A 194 -11.17 10.16 -11.04
N ASP A 195 -10.17 10.87 -11.55
CA ASP A 195 -9.94 11.06 -12.97
C ASP A 195 -8.45 11.02 -13.27
N PHE A 196 -8.00 9.95 -13.90
CA PHE A 196 -6.59 9.76 -14.22
C PHE A 196 -6.13 10.62 -15.40
N MET A 197 -7.05 11.36 -16.03
CA MET A 197 -6.73 12.43 -16.97
C MET A 197 -6.33 13.73 -16.27
N ASP A 198 -6.65 13.88 -14.98
CA ASP A 198 -6.27 15.07 -14.23
C ASP A 198 -4.74 15.11 -14.03
N PRO A 199 -4.04 16.09 -14.64
CA PRO A 199 -2.60 16.22 -14.49
C PRO A 199 -2.17 16.48 -13.04
N SER A 200 -3.07 16.97 -12.18
CA SER A 200 -2.82 17.29 -10.78
C SER A 200 -2.60 16.06 -9.90
N MET A 201 -3.07 14.88 -10.33
CA MET A 201 -2.87 13.63 -9.59
C MET A 201 -1.38 13.34 -9.38
N SER A 202 -1.02 13.14 -8.12
CA SER A 202 0.35 12.93 -7.67
C SER A 202 0.81 11.49 -7.92
N ASN A 203 2.11 11.25 -7.83
CA ASN A 203 2.65 9.90 -7.88
C ASN A 203 2.11 9.00 -6.75
N GLU A 204 1.84 9.59 -5.58
CA GLU A 204 1.29 8.87 -4.43
C GLU A 204 -0.17 8.46 -4.66
N ASP A 205 -0.96 9.30 -5.36
CA ASP A 205 -2.32 8.94 -5.75
C ASP A 205 -2.32 7.73 -6.70
N TYR A 206 -1.43 7.74 -7.70
CA TYR A 206 -1.26 6.61 -8.62
C TYR A 206 -0.86 5.33 -7.87
N LEU A 207 0.11 5.41 -6.95
CA LEU A 207 0.56 4.27 -6.13
C LEU A 207 -0.56 3.73 -5.23
N THR A 208 -1.31 4.63 -4.60
CA THR A 208 -2.40 4.29 -3.68
C THR A 208 -3.51 3.54 -4.41
N TRP A 209 -3.97 4.09 -5.54
CA TRP A 209 -5.13 3.57 -6.25
C TRP A 209 -4.82 2.40 -7.18
N THR A 210 -3.63 2.38 -7.81
CA THR A 210 -3.29 1.38 -8.83
C THR A 210 -2.18 0.42 -8.41
N GLY A 211 -1.35 0.82 -7.44
CA GLY A 211 -0.13 0.12 -7.07
C GLY A 211 1.09 0.47 -7.92
N TRP A 212 0.97 1.42 -8.84
CA TRP A 212 2.02 1.80 -9.80
C TRP A 212 2.37 3.28 -9.69
N THR A 213 3.62 3.64 -9.98
CA THR A 213 4.00 5.05 -10.12
C THR A 213 3.32 5.68 -11.33
N LYS A 214 3.26 7.01 -11.40
CA LYS A 214 2.71 7.75 -12.54
C LYS A 214 3.43 7.39 -13.84
N GLU A 215 4.75 7.25 -13.78
CA GLU A 215 5.60 6.82 -14.91
C GLU A 215 5.31 5.38 -15.34
N GLN A 216 5.26 4.44 -14.39
CA GLN A 216 4.92 3.03 -14.67
C GLN A 216 3.53 2.91 -15.31
N PHE A 217 2.57 3.69 -14.82
CA PHE A 217 1.24 3.74 -15.39
C PHE A 217 1.23 4.28 -16.82
N GLU A 218 2.04 5.31 -17.11
CA GLU A 218 2.17 5.86 -18.46
C GLU A 218 2.72 4.82 -19.44
N HIS A 219 3.72 4.03 -19.06
CA HIS A 219 4.23 2.94 -19.90
C HIS A 219 3.12 1.93 -20.25
N MET A 220 2.32 1.53 -19.26
CA MET A 220 1.18 0.63 -19.50
C MET A 220 0.10 1.28 -20.36
N PHE A 221 -0.14 2.58 -20.19
CA PHE A 221 -1.11 3.31 -21.01
C PHE A 221 -0.67 3.36 -22.47
N MET A 222 0.60 3.66 -22.74
CA MET A 222 1.17 3.66 -24.08
C MET A 222 1.11 2.28 -24.74
N LEU A 223 1.28 1.19 -23.98
CA LEU A 223 1.13 -0.18 -24.49
C LEU A 223 -0.29 -0.47 -25.01
N ILE A 224 -1.33 0.11 -24.39
CA ILE A 224 -2.73 -0.18 -24.74
C ILE A 224 -3.38 0.87 -25.64
N LEU A 225 -2.77 2.05 -25.80
CA LEU A 225 -3.39 3.24 -26.40
C LEU A 225 -3.92 2.98 -27.82
N SER A 226 -3.17 2.26 -28.65
CA SER A 226 -3.57 1.91 -30.03
C SER A 226 -4.63 0.81 -30.11
N HIS A 227 -4.97 0.17 -28.99
CA HIS A 227 -5.86 -0.98 -28.93
C HIS A 227 -7.18 -0.70 -28.24
N ILE A 228 -7.32 0.44 -27.54
CA ILE A 228 -8.55 0.82 -26.85
C ILE A 228 -9.02 2.19 -27.30
N ARG A 229 -10.21 2.21 -27.92
CA ARG A 229 -10.88 3.45 -28.29
C ARG A 229 -11.54 4.08 -27.07
N SER A 230 -11.35 5.39 -26.91
CA SER A 230 -12.19 6.19 -26.03
C SER A 230 -13.63 6.22 -26.56
N SER A 231 -14.59 6.24 -25.65
CA SER A 231 -16.02 6.34 -25.94
C SER A 231 -16.60 7.53 -25.17
N SER A 232 -17.82 7.95 -25.51
CA SER A 232 -18.52 9.03 -24.81
C SER A 232 -18.64 8.81 -23.30
N ASN A 233 -18.63 7.55 -22.85
CA ASN A 233 -18.85 7.18 -21.46
C ASN A 233 -17.56 6.75 -20.73
N ARG A 234 -16.42 6.68 -21.45
CA ARG A 234 -15.18 6.12 -20.90
C ARG A 234 -13.98 6.41 -21.79
N GLU A 235 -12.98 7.06 -21.20
CA GLU A 235 -11.67 7.24 -21.80
C GLU A 235 -10.74 6.04 -21.54
N ALA A 236 -9.80 5.77 -22.46
CA ALA A 236 -8.89 4.63 -22.36
C ALA A 236 -8.02 4.65 -21.09
N ARG A 237 -7.53 5.83 -20.68
CA ARG A 237 -6.68 5.99 -19.48
C ARG A 237 -7.45 5.64 -18.21
N ASN A 238 -8.69 6.14 -18.10
CA ASN A 238 -9.58 5.81 -17.00
C ASN A 238 -10.02 4.34 -17.01
N ALA A 239 -10.18 3.72 -18.19
CA ALA A 239 -10.44 2.29 -18.29
C ALA A 239 -9.29 1.45 -17.69
N LEU A 240 -8.04 1.80 -18.00
CA LEU A 240 -6.85 1.17 -17.41
C LEU A 240 -6.79 1.38 -15.90
N ALA A 241 -7.11 2.60 -15.44
CA ALA A 241 -7.18 2.90 -14.02
C ALA A 241 -8.24 2.04 -13.30
N MET A 242 -9.44 1.88 -13.87
CA MET A 242 -10.48 1.01 -13.30
C MET A 242 -10.03 -0.45 -13.16
N PHE A 243 -9.30 -0.97 -14.16
CA PHE A 243 -8.73 -2.32 -14.10
C PHE A 243 -7.75 -2.46 -12.93
N TRP A 244 -6.77 -1.57 -12.84
CA TRP A 244 -5.76 -1.61 -11.77
C TRP A 244 -6.35 -1.32 -10.40
N ILE A 245 -7.32 -0.41 -10.27
CA ILE A 245 -8.03 -0.14 -9.03
C ILE A 245 -8.78 -1.39 -8.56
N LYS A 246 -9.44 -2.13 -9.45
CA LYS A 246 -10.07 -3.41 -9.07
C LYS A 246 -9.05 -4.36 -8.47
N LEU A 247 -7.90 -4.55 -9.12
CA LEU A 247 -6.87 -5.44 -8.61
C LEU A 247 -6.25 -4.93 -7.30
N LYS A 248 -5.97 -3.63 -7.21
CA LYS A 248 -5.26 -3.03 -6.07
C LYS A 248 -6.11 -3.00 -4.81
N THR A 249 -7.40 -2.68 -4.95
CA THR A 249 -8.30 -2.40 -3.82
C THR A 249 -9.34 -3.50 -3.57
N ASN A 250 -9.59 -4.37 -4.55
CA ASN A 250 -10.69 -5.34 -4.57
C ASN A 250 -12.10 -4.75 -4.39
N LEU A 251 -12.29 -3.45 -4.66
CA LEU A 251 -13.62 -2.84 -4.63
C LEU A 251 -14.57 -3.49 -5.66
N SER A 252 -15.88 -3.45 -5.37
CA SER A 252 -16.88 -3.90 -6.34
C SER A 252 -16.89 -2.99 -7.57
N PHE A 253 -17.29 -3.53 -8.73
CA PHE A 253 -17.45 -2.71 -9.95
C PHE A 253 -18.41 -1.53 -9.75
N ARG A 254 -19.40 -1.66 -8.85
CA ARG A 254 -20.28 -0.56 -8.45
C ARG A 254 -19.52 0.58 -7.78
N GLN A 255 -18.71 0.26 -6.78
CA GLN A 255 -17.94 1.25 -6.03
C GLN A 255 -16.97 1.98 -6.96
N ILE A 256 -16.29 1.23 -7.83
CA ILE A 256 -15.40 1.82 -8.84
C ILE A 256 -16.19 2.75 -9.78
N GLY A 257 -17.34 2.31 -10.29
CA GLY A 257 -18.17 3.16 -11.16
C GLY A 257 -18.67 4.44 -10.48
N SER A 258 -18.88 4.39 -9.16
CA SER A 258 -19.22 5.58 -8.37
C SER A 258 -18.04 6.54 -8.19
N LEU A 259 -16.79 6.05 -8.13
CA LEU A 259 -15.60 6.89 -8.00
C LEU A 259 -15.35 7.68 -9.29
N PHE A 260 -15.53 7.05 -10.44
CA PHE A 260 -15.40 7.69 -11.76
C PHE A 260 -16.67 8.44 -12.22
N ASN A 261 -17.67 8.59 -11.33
CA ASN A 261 -18.97 9.18 -11.60
C ASN A 261 -19.60 8.73 -12.94
N ILE A 262 -19.57 7.41 -13.22
CA ILE A 262 -20.15 6.87 -14.45
C ILE A 262 -21.65 7.15 -14.45
N SER A 263 -22.13 7.72 -15.56
CA SER A 263 -23.52 8.12 -15.72
C SER A 263 -24.49 6.92 -15.78
N GLY A 264 -25.74 7.17 -15.41
CA GLY A 264 -26.82 6.19 -15.42
C GLY A 264 -27.03 5.48 -14.08
N ASP A 265 -27.95 4.52 -14.11
CA ASP A 265 -28.38 3.77 -12.93
C ASP A 265 -27.29 2.85 -12.37
N TYR A 266 -27.60 2.23 -11.24
CA TYR A 266 -26.73 1.29 -10.53
C TYR A 266 -26.15 0.20 -11.44
N GLU A 267 -26.99 -0.39 -12.28
CA GLU A 267 -26.63 -1.56 -13.06
C GLU A 267 -25.81 -1.17 -14.31
N ASN A 268 -26.11 -0.02 -14.91
CA ASN A 268 -25.31 0.55 -15.98
C ASN A 268 -23.87 0.82 -15.52
N ARG A 269 -23.68 1.46 -14.36
CA ARG A 269 -22.35 1.74 -13.80
C ARG A 269 -21.52 0.46 -13.65
N ARG A 270 -22.11 -0.57 -13.05
CA ARG A 270 -21.48 -1.88 -12.87
C ARG A 270 -21.08 -2.51 -14.21
N LYS A 271 -21.99 -2.50 -15.19
CA LYS A 271 -21.76 -3.05 -16.54
C LYS A 271 -20.63 -2.32 -17.27
N VAL A 272 -20.60 -0.99 -17.23
CA VAL A 272 -19.55 -0.19 -17.88
C VAL A 272 -18.18 -0.53 -17.29
N VAL A 273 -18.03 -0.56 -15.96
CA VAL A 273 -16.76 -0.94 -15.33
C VAL A 273 -16.37 -2.38 -15.66
N SER A 274 -17.31 -3.33 -15.59
CA SER A 274 -17.02 -4.73 -15.93
C SER A 274 -16.54 -4.89 -17.37
N ARG A 275 -17.20 -4.24 -18.34
CA ARG A 275 -16.78 -4.25 -19.76
C ARG A 275 -15.41 -3.61 -19.96
N SER A 276 -15.10 -2.57 -19.19
CA SER A 276 -13.79 -1.90 -19.19
C SER A 276 -12.70 -2.80 -18.66
N PHE A 277 -12.96 -3.45 -17.53
CA PHE A 277 -12.08 -4.46 -16.96
C PHE A 277 -11.76 -5.57 -17.98
N ASP A 278 -12.78 -6.09 -18.66
CA ASP A 278 -12.61 -7.17 -19.65
C ASP A 278 -11.85 -6.72 -20.91
N SER A 279 -12.15 -5.52 -21.40
CA SER A 279 -11.45 -4.94 -22.55
C SER A 279 -9.97 -4.73 -22.26
N ILE A 280 -9.63 -4.20 -21.08
CA ILE A 280 -8.25 -3.99 -20.66
C ILE A 280 -7.55 -5.33 -20.43
N ARG A 281 -8.21 -6.27 -19.74
CA ARG A 281 -7.68 -7.63 -19.51
C ARG A 281 -7.25 -8.28 -20.82
N GLN A 282 -8.11 -8.26 -21.84
CA GLN A 282 -7.81 -8.91 -23.11
C GLN A 282 -6.62 -8.27 -23.82
N VAL A 283 -6.58 -6.93 -23.89
CA VAL A 283 -5.44 -6.23 -24.51
C VAL A 283 -4.13 -6.52 -23.77
N LEU A 284 -4.14 -6.55 -22.44
CA LEU A 284 -2.94 -6.89 -21.67
C LEU A 284 -2.54 -8.35 -21.85
N VAL A 285 -3.49 -9.29 -21.92
CA VAL A 285 -3.18 -10.70 -22.27
C VAL A 285 -2.44 -10.77 -23.60
N ASP A 286 -2.96 -10.08 -24.63
CA ASP A 286 -2.43 -10.18 -25.99
C ASP A 286 -1.12 -9.42 -26.20
N LYS A 287 -0.91 -8.30 -25.48
CA LYS A 287 0.22 -7.36 -25.73
C LYS A 287 1.31 -7.38 -24.69
N LEU A 288 0.98 -7.75 -23.45
CA LEU A 288 1.93 -7.76 -22.34
C LEU A 288 2.52 -9.16 -22.13
N LEU A 289 1.68 -10.20 -22.04
CA LEU A 289 2.16 -11.52 -21.62
C LEU A 289 3.25 -12.08 -22.54
N PRO A 290 3.11 -12.08 -23.88
CA PRO A 290 4.13 -12.65 -24.77
C PRO A 290 5.51 -11.98 -24.68
N LYS A 291 5.62 -10.81 -24.03
CA LYS A 291 6.87 -10.05 -23.88
C LYS A 291 7.51 -10.23 -22.51
N HIS A 292 6.77 -10.66 -21.50
CA HIS A 292 7.22 -10.58 -20.10
C HIS A 292 6.78 -11.76 -19.21
N LEU A 293 6.05 -12.74 -19.73
CA LEU A 293 5.67 -13.93 -18.98
C LEU A 293 5.36 -15.14 -19.89
N GLY A 294 5.75 -16.33 -19.45
CA GLY A 294 5.69 -17.56 -20.22
C GLY A 294 7.08 -18.07 -20.56
N ILE A 295 7.16 -19.23 -21.18
CA ILE A 295 8.46 -19.79 -21.61
C ILE A 295 8.98 -19.16 -22.92
N GLY A 296 8.10 -18.52 -23.69
CA GLY A 296 8.41 -18.02 -25.03
C GLY A 296 9.04 -16.62 -25.06
N HIS A 297 9.01 -15.86 -23.96
CA HIS A 297 9.55 -14.49 -23.94
C HIS A 297 11.01 -14.41 -23.48
N LEU A 298 11.58 -15.53 -23.00
CA LEU A 298 12.91 -15.58 -22.40
C LEU A 298 13.70 -16.75 -22.98
N SER A 299 14.91 -16.48 -23.48
CA SER A 299 15.84 -17.53 -23.90
C SER A 299 16.45 -18.26 -22.68
N ARG A 300 16.99 -19.46 -22.91
CA ARG A 300 17.71 -20.21 -21.87
C ARG A 300 18.94 -19.47 -21.36
N SER A 301 19.68 -18.78 -22.23
CA SER A 301 20.85 -17.98 -21.84
C SER A 301 20.45 -16.83 -20.91
N GLU A 302 19.38 -16.09 -21.25
CA GLU A 302 18.86 -15.03 -20.38
C GLU A 302 18.35 -15.61 -19.05
N ALA A 303 17.73 -16.80 -19.06
CA ALA A 303 17.31 -17.48 -17.83
C ALA A 303 18.49 -17.87 -16.92
N ILE A 304 19.65 -18.23 -17.48
CA ILE A 304 20.88 -18.48 -16.72
C ILE A 304 21.45 -17.17 -16.14
N ASP A 305 21.27 -16.03 -16.80
CA ASP A 305 21.72 -14.73 -16.28
C ASP A 305 20.93 -14.29 -15.03
N HIS A 306 19.73 -14.85 -14.82
CA HIS A 306 18.95 -14.73 -13.59
C HIS A 306 19.47 -15.62 -12.44
N ASN A 307 20.50 -16.44 -12.65
CA ASN A 307 21.18 -17.12 -11.55
C ASN A 307 21.96 -16.11 -10.70
N THR A 308 21.82 -16.26 -9.40
CA THR A 308 22.54 -15.51 -8.36
C THR A 308 23.94 -16.11 -8.11
N SER A 309 24.83 -15.33 -7.48
CA SER A 309 26.09 -15.86 -6.92
C SER A 309 25.88 -17.14 -6.11
N PHE A 310 24.83 -17.18 -5.29
CA PHE A 310 24.50 -18.34 -4.45
C PHE A 310 24.09 -19.57 -5.27
N SER A 311 23.17 -19.43 -6.22
CA SER A 311 22.72 -20.57 -7.03
C SER A 311 23.83 -21.11 -7.93
N ASN A 312 24.67 -20.22 -8.49
CA ASN A 312 25.81 -20.64 -9.30
C ASN A 312 26.86 -21.38 -8.47
N GLU A 313 27.19 -20.88 -7.28
CA GLU A 313 28.15 -21.53 -6.38
C GLU A 313 27.62 -22.88 -5.86
N PHE A 314 26.33 -22.96 -5.49
CA PHE A 314 25.78 -24.16 -4.85
C PHE A 314 25.43 -25.27 -5.84
N PHE A 315 24.97 -24.91 -7.04
CA PHE A 315 24.36 -25.86 -7.99
C PHE A 315 24.96 -25.80 -9.40
N GLY A 316 25.91 -24.90 -9.64
CA GLY A 316 26.54 -24.69 -10.94
C GLY A 316 25.75 -23.79 -11.88
N LYS A 317 26.34 -23.49 -13.04
CA LYS A 317 25.78 -22.57 -14.04
C LYS A 317 24.76 -23.27 -14.95
N LYS A 318 23.61 -23.63 -14.38
CA LYS A 318 22.48 -24.29 -15.05
C LYS A 318 21.19 -23.50 -14.82
N VAL A 319 20.16 -23.67 -15.64
CA VAL A 319 18.87 -23.00 -15.39
C VAL A 319 18.33 -23.48 -14.04
N THR A 320 18.03 -22.54 -13.15
CA THR A 320 17.48 -22.84 -11.82
C THR A 320 16.05 -22.32 -11.72
N ILE A 321 15.09 -23.23 -11.60
CA ILE A 321 13.67 -22.91 -11.46
C ILE A 321 13.20 -23.28 -10.06
N ILE A 322 12.67 -22.29 -9.36
CA ILE A 322 12.00 -22.45 -8.08
C ILE A 322 10.50 -22.62 -8.34
N TRP A 323 9.95 -23.75 -7.94
CA TRP A 323 8.53 -24.05 -8.00
C TRP A 323 7.92 -23.81 -6.62
N ASP A 324 6.89 -22.96 -6.56
CA ASP A 324 6.15 -22.79 -5.31
C ASP A 324 4.66 -22.51 -5.55
N GLY A 325 3.85 -23.15 -4.71
CA GLY A 325 2.40 -23.04 -4.74
C GLY A 325 1.94 -21.76 -4.03
N THR A 326 1.11 -20.97 -4.70
CA THR A 326 0.33 -19.91 -4.05
C THR A 326 -1.15 -20.19 -4.16
N TYR A 327 -1.96 -19.47 -3.38
CA TYR A 327 -3.40 -19.65 -3.35
C TYR A 327 -4.13 -18.33 -3.20
N PHE A 328 -5.36 -18.31 -3.73
CA PHE A 328 -6.29 -17.19 -3.70
C PHE A 328 -7.62 -17.65 -3.13
N TYR A 329 -8.13 -16.94 -2.13
CA TYR A 329 -9.37 -17.30 -1.46
C TYR A 329 -10.58 -17.01 -2.32
N THR A 330 -11.56 -17.91 -2.31
CA THR A 330 -12.80 -17.78 -3.08
C THR A 330 -14.02 -17.70 -2.18
N GLY A 331 -15.14 -17.23 -2.73
CA GLY A 331 -16.44 -17.30 -2.06
C GLY A 331 -16.96 -18.73 -1.97
N LYS A 332 -17.78 -19.00 -0.95
CA LYS A 332 -18.60 -20.23 -0.93
C LYS A 332 -19.50 -20.22 -2.17
N SER A 333 -19.55 -21.34 -2.88
CA SER A 333 -20.37 -21.49 -4.09
C SER A 333 -21.69 -22.17 -3.76
N SER A 334 -22.76 -21.84 -4.50
CA SER A 334 -24.00 -22.60 -4.49
C SER A 334 -23.88 -23.94 -5.23
N SER A 335 -22.89 -24.08 -6.12
CA SER A 335 -22.54 -25.38 -6.71
C SER A 335 -21.78 -26.20 -5.67
N HIS A 336 -22.43 -27.23 -5.12
CA HIS A 336 -21.85 -28.09 -4.09
C HIS A 336 -20.60 -28.83 -4.57
N GLU A 337 -20.56 -29.24 -5.84
CA GLU A 337 -19.38 -29.85 -6.44
C GLU A 337 -18.19 -28.88 -6.45
N PHE A 338 -18.38 -27.68 -7.01
CA PHE A 338 -17.33 -26.68 -7.04
C PHE A 338 -16.90 -26.24 -5.62
N GLN A 339 -17.85 -26.13 -4.69
CA GLN A 339 -17.58 -25.84 -3.29
C GLN A 339 -16.65 -26.90 -2.66
N ARG A 340 -16.90 -28.21 -2.91
CA ARG A 340 -16.04 -29.29 -2.42
C ARG A 340 -14.66 -29.23 -3.05
N SER A 341 -14.56 -29.06 -4.37
CA SER A 341 -13.28 -29.02 -5.08
C SER A 341 -12.40 -27.82 -4.68
N THR A 342 -13.00 -26.71 -4.29
CA THR A 342 -12.25 -25.52 -3.82
C THR A 342 -11.93 -25.54 -2.33
N TYR A 343 -12.48 -26.47 -1.53
CA TYR A 343 -12.20 -26.51 -0.09
C TYR A 343 -10.82 -27.12 0.20
N SER A 344 -9.92 -26.33 0.78
CA SER A 344 -8.62 -26.82 1.24
C SER A 344 -8.72 -27.29 2.70
N GLY A 345 -8.51 -28.59 2.93
CA GLY A 345 -8.44 -29.14 4.29
C GLY A 345 -7.32 -28.53 5.15
N GLN A 346 -6.18 -28.21 4.53
CA GLN A 346 -5.03 -27.59 5.21
C GLN A 346 -5.33 -26.16 5.66
N LYS A 347 -5.94 -25.34 4.80
CA LYS A 347 -6.26 -23.93 5.12
C LYS A 347 -7.64 -23.76 5.75
N LYS A 348 -8.45 -24.82 5.82
CA LYS A 348 -9.84 -24.85 6.31
C LYS A 348 -10.72 -23.78 5.65
N ARG A 349 -10.48 -23.48 4.37
CA ARG A 349 -11.13 -22.39 3.61
C ARG A 349 -11.24 -22.75 2.12
N HIS A 350 -12.18 -22.11 1.42
CA HIS A 350 -12.29 -22.21 -0.04
C HIS A 350 -11.22 -21.36 -0.73
N LEU A 351 -10.48 -21.98 -1.64
CA LEU A 351 -9.42 -21.37 -2.42
C LEU A 351 -9.20 -22.09 -3.74
N VAL A 352 -8.51 -21.42 -4.64
CA VAL A 352 -7.86 -22.02 -5.81
C VAL A 352 -6.36 -21.81 -5.71
N LYS A 353 -5.59 -22.69 -6.34
CA LYS A 353 -4.13 -22.70 -6.29
C LYS A 353 -3.51 -22.31 -7.62
N PHE A 354 -2.31 -21.77 -7.58
CA PHE A 354 -1.47 -21.49 -8.73
C PHE A 354 -0.04 -21.95 -8.42
N MET A 355 0.67 -22.41 -9.43
CA MET A 355 2.09 -22.77 -9.35
C MET A 355 2.90 -21.65 -9.99
N SER A 356 3.72 -20.95 -9.20
CA SER A 356 4.67 -19.97 -9.72
C SER A 356 5.99 -20.65 -10.03
N LEU A 357 6.53 -20.33 -11.20
CA LEU A 357 7.86 -20.74 -11.64
C LEU A 357 8.74 -19.49 -11.59
N CYS A 358 9.65 -19.41 -10.64
CA CYS A 358 10.57 -18.28 -10.49
C CYS A 358 12.00 -18.71 -10.81
N LEU A 359 12.78 -17.84 -11.43
CA LEU A 359 14.23 -18.00 -11.55
C LEU A 359 14.90 -17.66 -10.20
N ALA A 360 16.18 -17.98 -10.05
CA ALA A 360 16.88 -17.91 -8.77
C ALA A 360 16.85 -16.51 -8.10
N ASP A 361 16.90 -15.44 -8.89
CA ASP A 361 16.80 -14.05 -8.44
C ASP A 361 15.36 -13.57 -8.13
N GLY A 362 14.36 -14.43 -8.34
CA GLY A 362 12.94 -14.17 -8.12
C GLY A 362 12.20 -13.56 -9.32
N TYR A 363 12.81 -13.48 -10.51
CA TYR A 363 12.09 -13.20 -11.75
C TYR A 363 11.05 -14.29 -12.02
N CYS A 364 9.81 -13.95 -12.36
CA CYS A 364 8.76 -14.94 -12.60
C CYS A 364 8.81 -15.43 -14.05
N LEU A 365 9.18 -16.68 -14.30
CA LEU A 365 9.14 -17.29 -15.62
C LEU A 365 7.69 -17.47 -16.09
N ASP A 366 6.85 -18.15 -15.29
CA ASP A 366 5.41 -18.25 -15.54
C ASP A 366 4.61 -18.47 -14.24
N THR A 367 3.29 -18.33 -14.30
CA THR A 367 2.37 -18.71 -13.23
C THR A 367 1.22 -19.55 -13.81
N LEU A 368 1.17 -20.82 -13.40
CA LEU A 368 0.28 -21.84 -13.95
C LEU A 368 -0.91 -22.09 -13.01
N GLY A 369 -2.09 -22.32 -13.59
CA GLY A 369 -3.34 -22.53 -12.86
C GLY A 369 -4.52 -21.84 -13.56
N PRO A 370 -5.70 -21.74 -12.91
CA PRO A 370 -5.97 -22.19 -11.54
C PRO A 370 -6.05 -23.71 -11.41
N PHE A 371 -5.72 -24.21 -10.21
CA PHE A 371 -5.95 -25.58 -9.76
C PHE A 371 -6.91 -25.60 -8.57
N PHE A 372 -7.55 -26.75 -8.33
CA PHE A 372 -8.50 -26.90 -7.24
C PHE A 372 -7.82 -26.92 -5.86
N GLY A 373 -8.51 -26.42 -4.83
CA GLY A 373 -7.98 -26.30 -3.48
C GLY A 373 -7.74 -27.64 -2.76
N THR A 374 -8.35 -28.72 -3.26
CA THR A 374 -8.14 -30.10 -2.80
C THR A 374 -6.82 -30.70 -3.27
N GLN A 375 -6.24 -30.18 -4.36
CA GLN A 375 -5.00 -30.69 -4.92
C GLN A 375 -3.80 -30.20 -4.11
N ASN A 376 -2.87 -31.10 -3.76
CA ASN A 376 -1.61 -30.72 -3.11
C ASN A 376 -0.58 -30.29 -4.16
N ASP A 377 0.51 -29.69 -3.71
CA ASP A 377 1.45 -29.03 -4.63
C ASP A 377 2.22 -30.05 -5.49
N ALA A 378 2.58 -31.23 -4.93
CA ALA A 378 3.15 -32.34 -5.69
C ALA A 378 2.21 -32.84 -6.81
N SER A 379 0.91 -33.01 -6.53
CA SER A 379 -0.07 -33.46 -7.53
C SER A 379 -0.30 -32.46 -8.64
N ILE A 380 -0.25 -31.15 -8.32
CA ILE A 380 -0.31 -30.07 -9.30
C ILE A 380 0.93 -30.10 -10.19
N THR A 381 2.12 -30.23 -9.61
CA THR A 381 3.37 -30.33 -10.38
C THR A 381 3.38 -31.55 -11.30
N ASN A 382 2.95 -32.72 -10.82
CA ASN A 382 2.81 -33.93 -11.65
C ASN A 382 1.87 -33.71 -12.85
N HIS A 383 0.77 -32.99 -12.64
CA HIS A 383 -0.12 -32.65 -13.73
C HIS A 383 0.54 -31.69 -14.73
N ILE A 384 1.29 -30.69 -14.24
CA ILE A 384 2.01 -29.74 -15.09
C ILE A 384 3.06 -30.46 -15.93
N THR A 385 3.90 -31.32 -15.35
CA THR A 385 4.96 -32.03 -16.07
C THR A 385 4.41 -32.97 -17.15
N LYS A 386 3.17 -33.46 -16.99
CA LYS A 386 2.50 -34.31 -17.98
C LYS A 386 1.70 -33.56 -19.05
N THR A 387 1.37 -32.29 -18.83
CA THR A 387 0.45 -31.55 -19.70
C THR A 387 1.06 -30.30 -20.34
N LYS A 388 2.18 -29.80 -19.83
CA LYS A 388 2.86 -28.60 -20.32
C LYS A 388 4.13 -28.99 -21.10
N ASN A 389 3.95 -29.71 -22.20
CA ASN A 389 5.05 -30.20 -23.04
C ASN A 389 6.05 -29.10 -23.41
N ALA A 390 5.57 -27.93 -23.82
CA ALA A 390 6.47 -26.83 -24.18
C ALA A 390 7.38 -26.36 -23.02
N LEU A 391 6.92 -26.43 -21.76
CA LEU A 391 7.78 -26.14 -20.60
C LEU A 391 8.83 -27.23 -20.43
N MET A 392 8.43 -28.50 -20.59
CA MET A 392 9.33 -29.65 -20.45
C MET A 392 10.37 -29.71 -21.58
N GLU A 393 10.00 -29.30 -22.79
CA GLU A 393 10.86 -29.16 -23.96
C GLU A 393 11.84 -27.98 -23.83
N TRP A 394 11.43 -26.92 -23.12
CA TRP A 394 12.28 -25.76 -22.85
C TRP A 394 13.34 -26.05 -21.76
N CYS A 395 13.03 -26.94 -20.81
CA CYS A 395 13.98 -27.44 -19.81
C CYS A 395 14.92 -28.50 -20.41
N GLU A 396 16.16 -28.56 -19.92
CA GLU A 396 17.15 -29.57 -20.33
C GLU A 396 17.52 -30.50 -19.16
N PRO A 397 17.97 -31.73 -19.44
CA PRO A 397 18.55 -32.60 -18.42
C PRO A 397 19.68 -31.88 -17.65
N GLY A 398 19.65 -31.98 -16.33
CA GLY A 398 20.56 -31.32 -15.40
C GLY A 398 20.07 -29.98 -14.87
N ASP A 399 19.01 -29.37 -15.44
CA ASP A 399 18.43 -28.14 -14.89
C ASP A 399 17.98 -28.35 -13.43
N ILE A 400 18.11 -27.30 -12.60
CA ILE A 400 17.87 -27.36 -11.16
C ILE A 400 16.40 -27.05 -10.87
N MET A 401 15.71 -27.96 -10.18
CA MET A 401 14.33 -27.78 -9.74
C MET A 401 14.27 -27.60 -8.23
N ILE A 402 14.17 -26.36 -7.77
CA ILE A 402 14.09 -26.05 -6.34
C ILE A 402 12.63 -26.10 -5.89
N VAL A 403 12.35 -26.89 -4.86
CA VAL A 403 11.01 -27.05 -4.31
C VAL A 403 10.99 -26.94 -2.78
N ASP A 404 9.83 -26.64 -2.24
CA ASP A 404 9.59 -26.74 -0.80
C ASP A 404 9.40 -28.19 -0.36
N ARG A 405 9.29 -28.41 0.96
CA ARG A 405 9.15 -29.75 1.51
C ARG A 405 7.85 -30.46 1.05
N GLY A 406 6.76 -29.72 0.84
CA GLY A 406 5.47 -30.25 0.40
C GLY A 406 5.47 -30.91 -1.00
N PHE A 407 6.56 -30.80 -1.75
CA PHE A 407 6.75 -31.43 -3.06
C PHE A 407 7.45 -32.79 -3.01
N ARG A 408 7.66 -33.39 -1.83
CA ARG A 408 8.39 -34.66 -1.68
C ARG A 408 8.04 -35.70 -2.75
N ASP A 409 6.75 -35.89 -3.02
CA ASP A 409 6.23 -36.95 -3.89
C ASP A 409 6.51 -36.70 -5.39
N ILE A 410 7.10 -35.56 -5.78
CA ILE A 410 7.50 -35.27 -7.17
C ILE A 410 9.01 -35.28 -7.40
N VAL A 411 9.81 -35.42 -6.34
CA VAL A 411 11.28 -35.38 -6.42
C VAL A 411 11.81 -36.48 -7.34
N GLU A 412 11.35 -37.72 -7.17
CA GLU A 412 11.74 -38.85 -8.02
C GLU A 412 11.34 -38.63 -9.48
N ALA A 413 10.11 -38.16 -9.73
CA ALA A 413 9.65 -37.86 -11.09
C ALA A 413 10.48 -36.76 -11.77
N PHE A 414 10.98 -35.76 -11.04
CA PHE A 414 11.92 -34.79 -11.61
C PHE A 414 13.25 -35.43 -11.98
N SER A 415 13.78 -36.33 -11.15
CA SER A 415 15.00 -37.07 -11.47
C SER A 415 14.82 -38.00 -12.67
N ASP A 416 13.67 -38.66 -12.81
CA ASP A 416 13.34 -39.50 -13.98
C ASP A 416 13.28 -38.70 -15.28
N LEU A 417 12.88 -37.43 -15.20
CA LEU A 417 12.90 -36.47 -16.31
C LEU A 417 14.30 -35.92 -16.60
N GLY A 418 15.31 -36.34 -15.85
CA GLY A 418 16.71 -35.92 -15.99
C GLY A 418 17.05 -34.62 -15.28
N TYR A 419 16.17 -34.05 -14.46
CA TYR A 419 16.43 -32.81 -13.71
C TYR A 419 17.09 -33.08 -12.35
N GLU A 420 17.67 -32.03 -11.75
CA GLU A 420 18.24 -32.08 -10.41
C GLU A 420 17.29 -31.42 -9.39
N PRO A 421 16.43 -32.19 -8.70
CA PRO A 421 15.59 -31.64 -7.66
C PRO A 421 16.41 -31.25 -6.42
N LYS A 422 16.18 -30.04 -5.90
CA LYS A 422 16.73 -29.56 -4.62
C LYS A 422 15.59 -29.22 -3.67
N MET A 423 15.57 -29.87 -2.50
CA MET A 423 14.51 -29.70 -1.50
C MET A 423 15.13 -29.70 -0.10
N PRO A 424 14.65 -28.88 0.85
CA PRO A 424 15.10 -28.99 2.24
C PRO A 424 14.77 -30.38 2.81
N ILE A 425 15.73 -31.01 3.49
CA ILE A 425 15.60 -32.37 3.98
C ILE A 425 14.50 -32.47 5.06
N TYR A 426 13.82 -33.62 5.08
CA TYR A 426 12.87 -33.96 6.13
C TYR A 426 13.54 -34.65 7.28
N LEU A 427 13.09 -34.34 8.50
CA LEU A 427 13.58 -35.04 9.68
C LEU A 427 13.07 -36.49 9.64
N PRO A 428 13.96 -37.50 9.61
CA PRO A 428 13.57 -38.90 9.61
C PRO A 428 12.75 -39.25 10.85
N LYS A 429 11.87 -40.24 10.72
CA LYS A 429 11.03 -40.70 11.84
C LYS A 429 11.93 -41.18 12.99
N GLY A 430 11.66 -40.68 14.20
CA GLY A 430 12.42 -41.03 15.40
C GLY A 430 13.63 -40.12 15.68
N GLN A 431 14.07 -39.32 14.72
CA GLN A 431 15.12 -38.31 14.96
C GLN A 431 14.51 -37.03 15.54
N LYS A 432 15.25 -36.38 16.44
CA LYS A 432 14.86 -35.09 17.05
C LYS A 432 15.49 -33.89 16.34
N GLN A 433 16.59 -34.12 15.62
CA GLN A 433 17.41 -33.09 14.97
C GLN A 433 18.06 -33.64 13.70
N HIS A 434 18.26 -32.77 12.71
CA HIS A 434 19.06 -33.06 11.52
C HIS A 434 20.55 -33.17 11.84
N THR A 435 21.29 -33.97 11.06
CA THR A 435 22.75 -33.92 11.12
C THR A 435 23.28 -32.55 10.67
N THR A 436 24.52 -32.20 11.01
CA THR A 436 25.14 -30.95 10.54
C THR A 436 25.11 -30.82 9.02
N ASN A 437 25.45 -31.89 8.30
CA ASN A 437 25.45 -31.89 6.83
C ASN A 437 24.05 -31.67 6.27
N GLU A 438 23.05 -32.41 6.75
CA GLU A 438 21.66 -32.26 6.31
C GLU A 438 21.12 -30.85 6.58
N ALA A 439 21.42 -30.30 7.76
CA ALA A 439 20.98 -28.97 8.15
C ALA A 439 21.66 -27.86 7.32
N ASN A 440 22.92 -28.06 6.95
CA ASN A 440 23.66 -27.13 6.08
C ASN A 440 23.15 -27.19 4.63
N GLU A 441 22.97 -28.38 4.06
CA GLU A 441 22.43 -28.54 2.70
C GLU A 441 21.03 -27.92 2.59
N ALA A 442 20.17 -28.18 3.58
CA ALA A 442 18.85 -27.55 3.66
C ALA A 442 18.96 -26.01 3.69
N GLN A 443 19.98 -25.45 4.36
CA GLN A 443 20.20 -24.01 4.40
C GLN A 443 20.54 -23.45 3.01
N LEU A 444 21.37 -24.11 2.21
CA LEU A 444 21.69 -23.68 0.83
C LEU A 444 20.43 -23.58 -0.02
N VAL A 445 19.57 -24.61 0.04
CA VAL A 445 18.29 -24.64 -0.69
C VAL A 445 17.40 -23.48 -0.24
N THR A 446 17.25 -23.25 1.07
CA THR A 446 16.43 -22.13 1.57
C THR A 446 16.99 -20.76 1.20
N LYS A 447 18.32 -20.63 1.10
CA LYS A 447 19.02 -19.39 0.71
C LYS A 447 18.78 -18.99 -0.74
N VAL A 448 18.48 -19.94 -1.63
CA VAL A 448 18.05 -19.62 -3.01
C VAL A 448 16.52 -19.48 -3.07
N ARG A 449 15.78 -20.37 -2.40
CA ARG A 449 14.31 -20.44 -2.49
C ARG A 449 13.58 -19.19 -2.00
N TRP A 450 14.09 -18.45 -1.02
CA TRP A 450 13.36 -17.31 -0.40
C TRP A 450 12.89 -16.23 -1.40
N THR A 451 13.47 -16.17 -2.60
CA THR A 451 13.08 -15.22 -3.64
C THR A 451 11.65 -15.46 -4.13
N VAL A 452 11.19 -16.72 -4.23
CA VAL A 452 9.80 -17.02 -4.62
C VAL A 452 8.79 -16.55 -3.56
N GLU A 453 9.14 -16.69 -2.27
CA GLU A 453 8.30 -16.20 -1.16
C GLU A 453 8.17 -14.67 -1.21
N SER A 454 9.26 -13.98 -1.53
CA SER A 454 9.29 -12.53 -1.71
C SER A 454 8.51 -12.08 -2.95
N TYR A 455 8.56 -12.86 -4.03
CA TYR A 455 7.73 -12.66 -5.21
C TYR A 455 6.25 -12.81 -4.88
N HIS A 456 5.83 -13.86 -4.16
CA HIS A 456 4.44 -14.01 -3.71
C HIS A 456 4.01 -12.86 -2.79
N ALA A 457 4.87 -12.42 -1.88
CA ALA A 457 4.59 -11.24 -1.05
C ALA A 457 4.41 -9.98 -1.89
N ARG A 458 5.21 -9.79 -2.95
CA ARG A 458 5.08 -8.69 -3.92
C ARG A 458 3.77 -8.78 -4.70
N LEU A 459 3.39 -9.98 -5.18
CA LEU A 459 2.13 -10.26 -5.88
C LEU A 459 0.91 -9.96 -4.99
N LYS A 460 0.95 -10.39 -3.72
CA LYS A 460 -0.16 -10.21 -2.76
C LYS A 460 -0.30 -8.78 -2.21
N LYS A 461 0.49 -7.81 -2.69
CA LYS A 461 0.24 -6.37 -2.44
C LYS A 461 -1.00 -5.82 -3.15
N TRP A 462 -1.52 -6.54 -4.15
CA TRP A 462 -2.82 -6.27 -4.75
C TRP A 462 -3.90 -6.99 -3.96
N ARG A 463 -4.83 -6.24 -3.36
CA ARG A 463 -5.82 -6.80 -2.43
C ARG A 463 -6.72 -7.85 -3.07
N PHE A 464 -6.92 -7.78 -4.39
CA PHE A 464 -7.64 -8.80 -5.14
C PHE A 464 -7.04 -10.21 -4.95
N PHE A 465 -5.75 -10.32 -4.64
CA PHE A 465 -5.05 -11.57 -4.41
C PHE A 465 -4.83 -11.93 -2.93
N SER A 466 -5.05 -11.00 -2.00
CA SER A 466 -4.99 -11.25 -0.55
C SER A 466 -6.36 -11.55 0.04
N ASP A 467 -7.39 -10.90 -0.49
CA ASP A 467 -8.75 -10.94 0.01
C ASP A 467 -9.55 -12.05 -0.68
N ARG A 468 -10.81 -12.22 -0.27
CA ARG A 468 -11.72 -13.16 -0.90
C ARG A 468 -12.18 -12.65 -2.27
N ILE A 469 -12.00 -13.47 -3.30
CA ILE A 469 -12.41 -13.19 -4.68
C ILE A 469 -13.86 -13.60 -4.89
N GLU A 470 -14.63 -12.75 -5.55
CA GLU A 470 -15.99 -13.05 -5.98
C GLU A 470 -16.00 -14.17 -7.04
N ASN A 471 -16.87 -15.16 -6.88
CA ASN A 471 -16.89 -16.34 -7.75
C ASN A 471 -17.05 -16.01 -9.24
N GLN A 472 -17.75 -14.92 -9.56
CA GLN A 472 -17.95 -14.43 -10.95
C GLN A 472 -16.64 -14.00 -11.63
N LEU A 473 -15.59 -13.68 -10.86
CA LEU A 473 -14.28 -13.27 -11.39
C LEU A 473 -13.28 -14.42 -11.49
N LEU A 474 -13.59 -15.61 -10.97
CA LEU A 474 -12.70 -16.77 -11.03
C LEU A 474 -12.35 -17.21 -12.46
N PRO A 475 -13.27 -17.19 -13.46
CA PRO A 475 -12.92 -17.48 -14.84
C PRO A 475 -11.87 -16.53 -15.44
N LYS A 476 -11.70 -15.34 -14.85
CA LYS A 476 -10.74 -14.31 -15.29
C LYS A 476 -9.47 -14.28 -14.43
N LEU A 477 -9.42 -15.08 -13.37
CA LEU A 477 -8.38 -15.02 -12.36
C LEU A 477 -7.00 -15.38 -12.94
N GLN A 478 -6.95 -16.36 -13.84
CA GLN A 478 -5.70 -16.76 -14.49
C GLN A 478 -5.03 -15.57 -15.17
N ASP A 479 -5.78 -14.85 -16.01
CA ASP A 479 -5.27 -13.68 -16.71
C ASP A 479 -4.87 -12.57 -15.73
N CYS A 480 -5.67 -12.34 -14.69
CA CYS A 480 -5.35 -11.31 -13.70
C CYS A 480 -4.01 -11.59 -13.01
N VAL A 481 -3.79 -12.83 -12.56
CA VAL A 481 -2.54 -13.24 -11.92
C VAL A 481 -1.38 -13.07 -12.91
N ARG A 482 -1.52 -13.60 -14.13
CA ARG A 482 -0.48 -13.51 -15.17
C ARG A 482 -0.17 -12.07 -15.57
N ILE A 483 -1.18 -11.20 -15.72
CA ILE A 483 -0.98 -9.78 -16.04
C ILE A 483 -0.17 -9.09 -14.94
N VAL A 484 -0.51 -9.32 -13.67
CA VAL A 484 0.25 -8.72 -12.56
C VAL A 484 1.67 -9.28 -12.51
N SER A 485 1.87 -10.59 -12.68
CA SER A 485 3.20 -11.20 -12.77
C SER A 485 4.04 -10.58 -13.90
N ALA A 486 3.49 -10.47 -15.10
CA ALA A 486 4.15 -9.90 -16.26
C ALA A 486 4.49 -8.41 -16.05
N THR A 487 3.58 -7.65 -15.45
CA THR A 487 3.80 -6.22 -15.16
C THR A 487 4.85 -6.02 -14.07
N LEU A 488 4.89 -6.92 -13.07
CA LEU A 488 5.93 -6.94 -12.05
C LEU A 488 7.31 -7.22 -12.66
N ASN A 489 7.42 -8.22 -13.53
CA ASN A 489 8.65 -8.50 -14.28
C ASN A 489 9.10 -7.28 -15.08
N TRP A 490 8.19 -6.70 -15.87
CA TRP A 490 8.50 -5.58 -16.75
C TRP A 490 8.93 -4.31 -16.00
N LEU A 491 8.15 -3.88 -14.99
CA LEU A 491 8.29 -2.55 -14.40
C LEU A 491 9.05 -2.54 -13.08
N ARG A 492 9.27 -3.70 -12.45
CA ARG A 492 10.03 -3.83 -11.19
C ARG A 492 11.20 -4.81 -11.28
N GLY A 493 11.23 -5.68 -12.28
CA GLY A 493 12.26 -6.70 -12.45
C GLY A 493 12.25 -7.75 -11.33
N SER A 494 13.38 -8.41 -11.18
CA SER A 494 13.64 -9.48 -10.20
C SER A 494 13.47 -9.05 -8.74
N ILE A 495 13.48 -10.02 -7.82
CA ILE A 495 13.50 -9.72 -6.37
C ILE A 495 14.88 -9.19 -5.97
N ILE A 496 15.93 -9.86 -6.42
CA ILE A 496 17.31 -9.44 -6.22
C ILE A 496 17.72 -8.65 -7.47
N LYS A 497 18.17 -7.41 -7.29
CA LYS A 497 18.59 -6.54 -8.41
C LYS A 497 20.08 -6.70 -8.75
N ASP A 498 20.90 -6.83 -7.71
CA ASP A 498 22.37 -6.90 -7.82
C ASP A 498 22.86 -8.27 -7.30
N HIS A 499 22.54 -9.33 -8.04
CA HIS A 499 22.78 -10.71 -7.58
C HIS A 499 24.15 -11.31 -7.92
N ASN A 500 24.96 -10.63 -8.73
CA ASN A 500 26.29 -11.07 -9.18
C ASN A 500 27.34 -9.99 -8.87
N THR A 501 27.62 -9.78 -7.58
CA THR A 501 28.65 -8.85 -7.12
C THR A 501 29.77 -9.60 -6.42
N ASN A 502 31.00 -9.07 -6.45
CA ASN A 502 32.15 -9.65 -5.73
C ASN A 502 31.88 -9.86 -4.23
N HIS A 503 30.99 -9.08 -3.62
CA HIS A 503 30.57 -9.29 -2.24
C HIS A 503 29.68 -10.54 -2.10
N MET A 504 28.68 -10.69 -2.97
CA MET A 504 27.79 -11.86 -2.98
C MET A 504 28.52 -13.15 -3.35
N ASP A 505 29.49 -13.10 -4.27
CA ASP A 505 30.34 -14.25 -4.62
C ASP A 505 31.19 -14.71 -3.43
N ARG A 506 31.80 -13.76 -2.69
CA ARG A 506 32.54 -14.07 -1.46
C ARG A 506 31.65 -14.69 -0.39
N LEU A 507 30.41 -14.19 -0.22
CA LEU A 507 29.46 -14.76 0.73
C LEU A 507 28.99 -16.16 0.32
N ALA A 508 28.74 -16.39 -0.97
CA ALA A 508 28.38 -17.70 -1.48
C ALA A 508 29.50 -18.72 -1.22
N LYS A 509 30.74 -18.36 -1.55
CA LYS A 509 31.92 -19.19 -1.28
C LYS A 509 32.11 -19.46 0.21
N LEU A 510 31.92 -18.46 1.07
CA LEU A 510 31.99 -18.63 2.51
C LEU A 510 30.93 -19.61 3.04
N MET A 511 29.72 -19.64 2.45
CA MET A 511 28.72 -20.66 2.78
C MET A 511 29.19 -22.06 2.39
N THR A 512 29.79 -22.20 1.21
CA THR A 512 30.36 -23.48 0.74
C THR A 512 31.52 -23.95 1.63
N ASP A 513 32.45 -23.06 1.97
CA ASP A 513 33.60 -23.37 2.84
C ASP A 513 33.14 -23.84 4.23
N ARG A 514 32.03 -23.29 4.74
CA ARG A 514 31.44 -23.71 6.02
C ARG A 514 30.73 -25.06 5.98
N LEU A 515 30.35 -25.57 4.80
CA LEU A 515 29.80 -26.94 4.68
C LEU A 515 30.82 -27.98 5.15
N ALA A 516 32.10 -27.76 4.87
CA ALA A 516 33.18 -28.66 5.26
C ALA A 516 33.60 -28.52 6.73
N LYS A 517 33.12 -27.49 7.45
CA LYS A 517 33.51 -27.23 8.83
C LYS A 517 32.80 -28.20 9.78
N HIS A 518 33.58 -28.99 10.51
CA HIS A 518 33.07 -29.86 11.57
C HIS A 518 32.47 -29.05 12.72
N ASN A 519 31.28 -29.43 13.21
CA ASN A 519 30.65 -28.80 14.38
C ASN A 519 31.19 -29.42 15.68
N TYR A 520 32.31 -28.88 16.17
CA TYR A 520 32.95 -29.36 17.40
C TYR A 520 32.06 -29.26 18.65
N LEU A 521 31.25 -28.20 18.78
CA LEU A 521 30.33 -28.05 19.91
C LEU A 521 29.25 -29.14 19.91
N ALA A 522 28.72 -29.52 18.74
CA ALA A 522 27.78 -30.64 18.62
C ALA A 522 28.41 -31.92 19.18
N THR A 523 29.64 -32.23 18.76
CA THR A 523 30.41 -33.40 19.25
C THR A 523 30.59 -33.38 20.77
N LEU A 524 30.91 -32.22 21.36
CA LEU A 524 31.05 -32.10 22.82
C LEU A 524 29.73 -32.33 23.57
N VAL A 525 28.60 -31.84 23.02
CA VAL A 525 27.28 -32.04 23.62
C VAL A 525 26.86 -33.51 23.53
N GLU A 526 27.04 -34.13 22.37
CA GLU A 526 26.71 -35.55 22.13
C GLU A 526 27.53 -36.50 23.02
N GLN A 527 28.81 -36.18 23.25
CA GLN A 527 29.67 -36.90 24.20
C GLN A 527 29.32 -36.65 25.68
N GLY A 528 28.31 -35.82 25.96
CA GLY A 528 27.90 -35.47 27.33
C GLY A 528 28.85 -34.50 28.05
N LYS A 529 29.89 -34.01 27.37
CA LYS A 529 30.89 -33.10 27.95
C LYS A 529 30.32 -31.73 28.29
N LEU A 530 29.20 -31.30 27.71
CA LEU A 530 28.59 -30.01 28.03
C LEU A 530 27.22 -30.13 28.74
N SER A 531 26.86 -31.34 29.17
CA SER A 531 25.50 -31.68 29.60
C SER A 531 25.25 -31.53 31.11
N THR A 532 26.29 -31.56 31.95
CA THR A 532 26.13 -31.56 33.42
C THR A 532 25.90 -30.15 33.99
N LYS A 533 24.99 -30.02 34.96
CA LYS A 533 24.63 -28.73 35.59
C LYS A 533 25.78 -28.07 36.36
N GLN A 534 26.66 -28.86 36.97
CA GLN A 534 27.73 -28.36 37.83
C GLN A 534 28.82 -27.57 37.08
N ARG A 535 28.90 -27.68 35.75
CA ARG A 535 29.92 -27.03 34.91
C ARG A 535 29.66 -25.56 34.56
N TRP A 536 28.59 -24.96 35.09
CA TRP A 536 28.12 -23.65 34.62
C TRP A 536 27.97 -22.65 35.77
N LYS A 537 28.36 -21.40 35.53
CA LYS A 537 28.14 -20.23 36.40
C LYS A 537 27.23 -19.23 35.69
N LYS A 538 26.41 -18.46 36.42
CA LYS A 538 25.60 -17.42 35.75
C LYS A 538 26.50 -16.26 35.34
N ILE A 539 26.16 -15.59 34.24
CA ILE A 539 26.89 -14.42 33.75
C ILE A 539 26.91 -13.27 34.79
N ASN A 540 25.84 -13.09 35.57
CA ASN A 540 25.75 -12.05 36.60
C ASN A 540 26.59 -12.35 37.87
N GLU A 541 27.20 -13.54 37.96
CA GLU A 541 28.03 -13.95 39.11
C GLU A 541 29.53 -13.80 38.82
N ILE A 542 29.91 -13.35 37.62
CA ILE A 542 31.30 -13.24 37.16
C ILE A 542 31.51 -11.95 36.36
N ASP A 543 32.76 -11.50 36.27
CA ASP A 543 33.16 -10.50 35.29
C ASP A 543 33.21 -11.18 33.91
N PHE A 544 32.41 -10.71 32.96
CA PHE A 544 32.20 -11.39 31.69
C PHE A 544 32.21 -10.42 30.52
N ASP A 545 33.16 -10.66 29.61
CA ASP A 545 33.28 -9.99 28.33
C ASP A 545 32.80 -10.88 27.18
N PHE A 546 32.23 -10.25 26.16
CA PHE A 546 31.84 -10.88 24.90
C PHE A 546 32.26 -9.97 23.74
N PRO A 547 32.65 -10.52 22.58
CA PRO A 547 33.08 -9.69 21.46
C PRO A 547 31.95 -8.81 20.94
N GLU A 548 32.24 -7.53 20.78
CA GLU A 548 31.36 -6.57 20.12
C GLU A 548 31.40 -6.77 18.59
N MET A 549 30.24 -6.73 17.94
CA MET A 549 30.11 -6.95 16.50
C MET A 549 29.07 -6.01 15.91
N GLU A 550 29.31 -5.54 14.68
CA GLU A 550 28.35 -4.69 13.96
C GLU A 550 27.21 -5.52 13.35
N LEU A 551 26.09 -4.84 13.03
CA LEU A 551 24.95 -5.48 12.35
C LEU A 551 25.35 -6.13 11.02
N GLU A 552 26.34 -5.56 10.33
CA GLU A 552 26.80 -6.11 9.06
C GLU A 552 27.61 -7.40 9.26
N ASP A 553 28.42 -7.50 10.31
CA ASP A 553 29.13 -8.74 10.66
C ASP A 553 28.12 -9.85 10.99
N LEU A 554 27.06 -9.52 11.72
CA LEU A 554 25.99 -10.47 12.03
C LEU A 554 25.21 -10.89 10.78
N ARG A 555 24.99 -9.99 9.81
CA ARG A 555 24.36 -10.34 8.54
C ARG A 555 25.20 -11.32 7.74
N GLN A 556 26.53 -11.16 7.75
CA GLN A 556 27.46 -12.09 7.12
C GLN A 556 27.47 -13.43 7.88
N LEU A 557 27.53 -13.41 9.21
CA LEU A 557 27.54 -14.61 10.05
C LEU A 557 26.30 -15.48 9.86
N PHE A 558 25.12 -14.86 9.76
CA PHE A 558 23.84 -15.54 9.60
C PHE A 558 23.40 -15.71 8.14
N PHE A 559 24.18 -15.16 7.19
CA PHE A 559 23.87 -15.11 5.76
C PHE A 559 22.51 -14.47 5.43
N GLY A 560 22.09 -13.46 6.19
CA GLY A 560 20.88 -12.69 5.92
C GLY A 560 20.27 -11.99 7.13
N SER A 561 19.28 -11.12 6.86
CA SER A 561 18.62 -10.31 7.89
C SER A 561 17.48 -11.03 8.63
N TYR A 562 17.04 -12.19 8.16
CA TYR A 562 15.90 -12.91 8.75
C TYR A 562 16.16 -13.25 10.22
N GLN A 563 17.33 -13.81 10.53
CA GLN A 563 17.64 -14.21 11.91
C GLN A 563 17.79 -13.01 12.83
N ILE A 564 18.38 -11.92 12.36
CA ILE A 564 18.48 -10.66 13.11
C ILE A 564 17.09 -10.12 13.48
N LYS A 565 16.15 -10.12 12.52
CA LYS A 565 14.76 -9.70 12.78
C LYS A 565 14.08 -10.61 13.82
N GLN A 566 14.36 -11.91 13.77
CA GLN A 566 13.85 -12.85 14.77
C GLN A 566 14.49 -12.68 16.15
N SER A 567 15.78 -12.35 16.20
CA SER A 567 16.54 -12.15 17.45
C SER A 567 15.89 -11.12 18.35
N GLN A 568 15.42 -10.00 17.79
CA GLN A 568 14.72 -8.97 18.56
C GLN A 568 13.49 -9.52 19.31
N THR A 569 12.62 -10.26 18.61
CA THR A 569 11.40 -10.82 19.20
C THR A 569 11.67 -11.93 20.22
N TYR A 570 12.70 -12.75 19.97
CA TYR A 570 13.10 -13.76 20.95
C TYR A 570 13.73 -13.14 22.19
N ALA A 571 14.52 -12.09 22.03
CA ALA A 571 15.07 -11.32 23.15
C ALA A 571 13.95 -10.75 24.02
N GLU A 572 12.97 -10.06 23.44
CA GLU A 572 11.83 -9.49 24.18
C GLU A 572 11.05 -10.54 25.02
N GLU A 573 11.03 -11.81 24.64
CA GLU A 573 10.37 -12.90 25.40
C GLU A 573 11.24 -13.45 26.54
N HIS A 574 12.57 -13.31 26.46
CA HIS A 574 13.53 -14.02 27.31
C HIS A 574 14.39 -13.12 28.19
N LEU A 575 14.28 -11.80 28.02
CA LEU A 575 14.83 -10.82 28.95
C LEU A 575 14.01 -10.86 30.24
N ASP A 576 14.70 -10.93 31.38
CA ASP A 576 14.07 -10.81 32.69
C ASP A 576 13.69 -9.36 33.01
N VAL A 577 13.20 -9.11 34.23
CA VAL A 577 12.76 -7.77 34.67
C VAL A 577 13.90 -6.74 34.64
N ASN A 578 15.15 -7.20 34.72
CA ASN A 578 16.35 -6.36 34.66
C ASN A 578 16.89 -6.21 33.23
N GLY A 579 16.29 -6.89 32.24
CA GLY A 579 16.77 -6.88 30.87
C GLY A 579 17.90 -7.88 30.61
N ASP A 580 18.03 -8.93 31.43
CA ASP A 580 19.08 -9.94 31.27
C ASP A 580 18.55 -11.27 30.72
N PHE A 581 19.36 -11.94 29.91
CA PHE A 581 19.13 -13.33 29.51
C PHE A 581 19.67 -14.29 30.58
N ALA A 582 19.00 -15.43 30.78
CA ALA A 582 19.50 -16.51 31.63
C ALA A 582 20.67 -17.29 30.97
N ILE A 583 21.80 -16.61 30.77
CA ILE A 583 23.04 -17.14 30.17
C ILE A 583 23.96 -17.67 31.26
N GLN A 584 24.64 -18.77 30.94
CA GLN A 584 25.60 -19.40 31.82
C GLN A 584 26.93 -19.62 31.08
N VAL A 585 28.04 -19.38 31.78
CA VAL A 585 29.41 -19.53 31.28
C VAL A 585 30.02 -20.81 31.83
N SER A 586 30.83 -21.49 31.03
CA SER A 586 31.53 -22.70 31.44
C SER A 586 32.53 -22.42 32.56
N LYS A 587 32.68 -23.34 33.52
CA LYS A 587 33.67 -23.24 34.60
C LYS A 587 35.09 -23.63 34.17
N GLU A 588 35.22 -24.28 33.02
CA GLU A 588 36.50 -24.82 32.52
C GLU A 588 37.15 -23.90 31.48
N THR A 589 36.36 -23.03 30.87
CA THR A 589 36.79 -22.05 29.88
C THR A 589 35.80 -20.91 29.88
N ASP A 590 36.31 -19.68 29.82
CA ASP A 590 35.46 -18.50 29.76
C ASP A 590 34.95 -18.23 28.32
N GLU A 591 35.36 -19.05 27.34
CA GLU A 591 35.03 -18.89 25.91
C GLU A 591 33.81 -19.70 25.45
N ILE A 592 33.11 -20.42 26.36
CA ILE A 592 31.91 -21.18 26.04
C ILE A 592 30.75 -20.76 26.94
N ILE A 593 29.65 -20.36 26.31
CA ILE A 593 28.39 -20.07 26.98
C ILE A 593 27.30 -21.07 26.60
N ARG A 594 26.29 -21.19 27.47
CA ARG A 594 25.01 -21.81 27.15
C ARG A 594 23.84 -20.96 27.59
N CYS A 595 22.72 -21.09 26.89
CA CYS A 595 21.45 -20.46 27.25
C CYS A 595 20.31 -21.45 27.03
N ALA A 596 19.34 -21.45 27.96
CA ALA A 596 18.05 -22.10 27.73
C ALA A 596 17.10 -21.10 27.08
N ILE A 597 16.49 -21.48 25.96
CA ILE A 597 15.57 -20.60 25.23
C ILE A 597 14.32 -21.38 24.82
N GLN A 598 13.17 -20.77 25.04
CA GLN A 598 11.87 -21.32 24.71
C GLN A 598 11.62 -21.22 23.21
N SER A 599 10.94 -22.24 22.67
CA SER A 599 10.55 -22.24 21.27
C SER A 599 9.35 -21.33 21.05
N ARG A 600 9.40 -20.44 20.05
CA ARG A 600 8.21 -19.69 19.61
C ARG A 600 7.04 -20.56 19.13
N HIS A 601 7.28 -21.86 18.89
CA HIS A 601 6.30 -22.80 18.37
C HIS A 601 5.64 -23.66 19.46
N SER A 602 6.09 -23.56 20.70
CA SER A 602 5.59 -24.39 21.80
C SER A 602 5.89 -23.76 23.16
N ASN A 603 4.85 -23.62 23.98
CA ASN A 603 4.97 -23.10 25.34
C ASN A 603 5.74 -24.05 26.28
N SER A 604 5.82 -25.34 25.95
CA SER A 604 6.48 -26.36 26.79
C SER A 604 7.90 -26.68 26.37
N THR A 605 8.29 -26.31 25.14
CA THR A 605 9.56 -26.75 24.56
C THR A 605 10.64 -25.70 24.77
N ARG A 606 11.69 -26.08 25.49
CA ARG A 606 12.93 -25.30 25.65
C ARG A 606 14.09 -26.05 25.04
N TYR A 607 14.96 -25.31 24.36
CA TYR A 607 16.19 -25.82 23.79
C TYR A 607 17.37 -25.21 24.54
N TYR A 608 18.41 -26.00 24.76
CA TYR A 608 19.72 -25.44 25.05
C TYR A 608 20.43 -25.05 23.76
N ALA A 609 21.07 -23.89 23.80
CA ALA A 609 21.98 -23.40 22.77
C ALA A 609 23.33 -23.08 23.42
N TRP A 610 24.41 -23.37 22.71
CA TRP A 610 25.79 -23.18 23.11
C TRP A 610 26.50 -22.36 22.05
N ILE A 611 27.29 -21.38 22.50
CA ILE A 611 28.12 -20.53 21.64
C ILE A 611 29.55 -20.61 22.16
N GLN A 612 30.49 -20.82 21.25
CA GLN A 612 31.92 -20.66 21.50
C GLN A 612 32.38 -19.39 20.80
N PHE A 613 33.08 -18.54 21.52
CA PHE A 613 33.51 -17.22 21.08
C PHE A 613 34.99 -17.01 21.39
N SER A 614 35.57 -15.93 20.88
CA SER A 614 36.90 -15.49 21.30
C SER A 614 36.94 -13.97 21.38
N LEU A 615 37.67 -13.44 22.36
CA LEU A 615 37.95 -12.01 22.48
C LEU A 615 39.10 -11.58 21.54
N THR A 616 39.83 -12.54 20.99
CA THR A 616 40.95 -12.29 20.08
C THR A 616 40.75 -13.05 18.77
N GLY A 617 40.73 -12.36 17.63
CA GLY A 617 40.58 -12.99 16.32
C GLY A 617 39.12 -13.11 15.87
N ASP A 618 38.70 -14.31 15.43
CA ASP A 618 37.33 -14.55 14.94
C ASP A 618 36.34 -14.57 16.13
N PRO A 619 35.41 -13.61 16.23
CA PRO A 619 34.62 -13.40 17.44
C PRO A 619 33.71 -14.59 17.75
N ILE A 620 33.17 -15.27 16.75
CA ILE A 620 32.25 -16.42 16.94
C ILE A 620 32.79 -17.65 16.21
N THR A 621 33.37 -18.57 16.96
CA THR A 621 34.12 -19.71 16.41
C THR A 621 33.25 -20.96 16.18
N SER A 622 32.22 -21.18 17.02
CA SER A 622 31.30 -22.31 16.90
C SER A 622 29.95 -22.05 17.60
N TRP A 623 28.89 -22.73 17.15
CA TRP A 623 27.59 -22.76 17.84
C TRP A 623 26.87 -24.09 17.63
N TYR A 624 25.99 -24.42 18.57
CA TYR A 624 25.11 -25.57 18.49
C TYR A 624 23.83 -25.32 19.30
N CYS A 625 22.67 -25.76 18.80
CA CYS A 625 21.41 -25.74 19.54
C CYS A 625 20.68 -27.06 19.37
N GLN A 626 19.94 -27.49 20.39
CA GLN A 626 19.16 -28.73 20.36
C GLN A 626 17.92 -28.67 19.44
N CYS A 627 17.60 -27.52 18.84
CA CYS A 627 16.46 -27.41 17.95
C CYS A 627 16.71 -28.14 16.63
N LYS A 628 15.64 -28.41 15.86
CA LYS A 628 15.68 -29.24 14.64
C LYS A 628 16.81 -28.89 13.65
N SER A 629 17.17 -27.61 13.54
CA SER A 629 18.18 -27.09 12.61
C SER A 629 19.44 -26.55 13.31
N GLY A 630 19.57 -26.73 14.62
CA GLY A 630 20.64 -26.13 15.41
C GLY A 630 22.01 -26.81 15.32
N ALA A 631 22.14 -27.86 14.51
CA ALA A 631 23.44 -28.50 14.23
C ALA A 631 24.23 -27.80 13.12
N ARG A 632 23.63 -26.85 12.40
CA ARG A 632 24.19 -26.24 11.20
C ARG A 632 25.35 -25.29 11.51
N THR A 633 26.34 -25.28 10.63
CA THR A 633 27.48 -24.34 10.61
C THR A 633 27.32 -23.26 9.54
N VAL A 634 26.40 -23.47 8.58
CA VAL A 634 26.02 -22.46 7.58
C VAL A 634 24.88 -21.62 8.15
N GLY A 635 25.21 -20.42 8.61
CA GLY A 635 24.30 -19.55 9.37
C GLY A 635 23.97 -20.14 10.75
N ALA A 636 22.99 -19.57 11.44
CA ALA A 636 22.63 -19.97 12.81
C ALA A 636 21.10 -20.08 12.94
N CYS A 637 20.59 -21.00 13.75
CA CYS A 637 19.16 -21.05 14.05
C CYS A 637 18.73 -19.79 14.81
N ALA A 638 17.43 -19.52 14.91
CA ALA A 638 16.95 -18.29 15.55
C ALA A 638 17.39 -18.18 17.01
N HIS A 639 17.54 -19.32 17.70
CA HIS A 639 17.99 -19.39 19.09
C HIS A 639 19.44 -18.93 19.26
N GLU A 640 20.36 -19.52 18.50
CA GLU A 640 21.78 -19.16 18.48
C GLU A 640 21.98 -17.70 18.05
N ALA A 641 21.30 -17.30 16.97
CA ALA A 641 21.39 -15.94 16.45
C ALA A 641 20.86 -14.90 17.44
N THR A 642 19.88 -15.25 18.28
CA THR A 642 19.37 -14.37 19.34
C THR A 642 20.45 -14.10 20.39
N ILE A 643 21.10 -15.16 20.87
CA ILE A 643 22.13 -15.06 21.92
C ILE A 643 23.32 -14.26 21.40
N ILE A 644 23.81 -14.59 20.20
CA ILE A 644 24.93 -13.87 19.57
C ILE A 644 24.56 -12.40 19.38
N TRP A 645 23.43 -12.10 18.73
CA TRP A 645 23.00 -10.72 18.47
C TRP A 645 22.80 -9.91 19.76
N PHE A 646 22.23 -10.52 20.81
CA PHE A 646 22.00 -9.82 22.07
C PHE A 646 23.32 -9.44 22.75
N LEU A 647 24.22 -10.41 22.90
CA LEU A 647 25.50 -10.22 23.59
C LEU A 647 26.47 -9.35 22.79
N SER A 648 26.57 -9.52 21.47
CA SER A 648 27.58 -8.84 20.66
C SER A 648 27.16 -7.45 20.16
N TYR A 649 25.86 -7.17 20.11
CA TYR A 649 25.36 -5.93 19.50
C TYR A 649 24.35 -5.21 20.39
N ALA A 650 23.24 -5.88 20.76
CA ALA A 650 22.12 -5.22 21.42
C ALA A 650 22.50 -4.61 22.79
N ARG A 651 23.31 -5.32 23.58
CA ARG A 651 23.78 -4.87 24.91
C ARG A 651 24.67 -3.63 24.85
N HIS A 652 25.37 -3.40 23.73
CA HIS A 652 26.27 -2.27 23.53
C HIS A 652 25.57 -1.04 22.91
N HIS A 653 24.36 -1.21 22.39
CA HIS A 653 23.65 -0.20 21.60
C HIS A 653 22.32 0.24 22.23
N ASP A 654 22.23 0.22 23.57
CA ASP A 654 21.06 0.66 24.35
C ASP A 654 19.72 0.07 23.84
N PHE A 655 19.70 -1.22 23.50
CA PHE A 655 18.50 -1.85 22.96
C PHE A 655 17.31 -1.70 23.92
N GLN A 656 16.29 -0.95 23.50
CA GLN A 656 15.04 -0.80 24.23
C GLN A 656 13.97 -1.74 23.71
N TYR A 657 13.32 -2.45 24.63
CA TYR A 657 12.21 -3.34 24.32
C TYR A 657 11.05 -2.57 23.68
N SER A 658 10.41 -3.16 22.66
CA SER A 658 9.29 -2.51 22.00
C SER A 658 8.01 -2.59 22.86
N ASN A 659 7.69 -1.50 23.58
CA ASN A 659 6.41 -1.33 24.27
C ASN A 659 5.19 -1.52 23.35
N GLY A 660 5.34 -1.23 22.05
CA GLY A 660 4.26 -1.34 21.08
C GLY A 660 3.78 -2.78 20.82
N ARG A 661 4.64 -3.79 21.00
CA ARG A 661 4.31 -5.19 20.68
C ARG A 661 3.46 -5.87 21.76
N ARG A 662 3.70 -5.55 23.05
CA ARG A 662 2.81 -5.97 24.15
C ARG A 662 1.51 -5.16 24.21
N ARG A 663 1.46 -3.95 23.65
CA ARG A 663 0.27 -3.09 23.73
C ARG A 663 -1.01 -3.77 23.22
N ILE A 664 -0.94 -4.59 22.17
CA ILE A 664 -2.11 -5.31 21.67
C ILE A 664 -2.54 -6.38 22.68
N GLN A 665 -1.60 -7.18 23.18
CA GLN A 665 -1.87 -8.20 24.18
C GLN A 665 -2.42 -7.58 25.47
N GLN A 666 -1.80 -6.53 25.99
CA GLN A 666 -2.25 -5.78 27.17
C GLN A 666 -3.64 -5.16 26.96
N SER A 667 -3.92 -4.61 25.77
CA SER A 667 -5.26 -4.11 25.46
C SER A 667 -6.30 -5.22 25.49
N ILE A 668 -5.97 -6.43 24.99
CA ILE A 668 -6.88 -7.58 25.03
C ILE A 668 -7.03 -8.09 26.47
N GLU A 669 -5.94 -8.26 27.21
CA GLU A 669 -5.96 -8.68 28.62
C GLU A 669 -6.77 -7.70 29.47
N LYS A 670 -6.65 -6.39 29.22
CA LYS A 670 -7.48 -5.37 29.87
C LYS A 670 -8.96 -5.51 29.53
N ILE A 671 -9.31 -5.71 28.26
CA ILE A 671 -10.70 -5.94 27.86
C ILE A 671 -11.27 -7.17 28.58
N LEU A 672 -10.47 -8.24 28.70
CA LEU A 672 -10.88 -9.46 29.38
C LEU A 672 -10.99 -9.28 30.91
N SER A 673 -10.13 -8.48 31.53
CA SER A 673 -10.20 -8.21 32.98
C SER A 673 -11.38 -7.30 33.35
N ASP A 674 -11.77 -6.38 32.45
CA ASP A 674 -12.90 -5.47 32.67
C ASP A 674 -14.27 -6.19 32.53
N GLU A 675 -14.32 -7.43 32.00
CA GLU A 675 -15.52 -8.28 31.91
C GLU A 675 -15.75 -9.15 33.17
N ASP A 676 -14.76 -9.26 34.07
CA ASP A 676 -14.79 -10.12 35.26
C ASP A 676 -15.16 -9.37 36.58
N GLU A 677 -15.53 -8.08 36.53
CA GLU A 677 -16.14 -7.41 37.70
C GLU A 677 -17.60 -7.87 37.84
N PRO A 678 -17.98 -8.60 38.91
CA PRO A 678 -19.37 -8.98 39.12
C PRO A 678 -20.21 -7.74 39.41
N ASP A 679 -21.33 -7.61 38.70
CA ASP A 679 -22.41 -6.64 38.95
C ASP A 679 -22.90 -6.78 40.41
N GLU A 680 -22.31 -6.01 41.32
CA GLU A 680 -22.90 -5.73 42.65
C GLU A 680 -24.11 -4.80 42.48
N SER A 681 -25.19 -5.33 41.90
CA SER A 681 -26.50 -4.67 41.94
C SER A 681 -27.64 -5.68 41.94
N ASN A 682 -27.74 -6.43 43.04
CA ASN A 682 -29.00 -7.06 43.44
C ASN A 682 -29.11 -7.10 44.98
N GLU A 683 -29.14 -5.92 45.61
CA GLU A 683 -29.83 -5.77 46.89
C GLU A 683 -31.29 -5.40 46.61
N PHE A 684 -32.13 -6.43 46.54
CA PHE A 684 -33.53 -6.31 46.92
C PHE A 684 -33.56 -5.98 48.42
N SER A 685 -33.97 -4.75 48.78
CA SER A 685 -34.57 -4.50 50.09
C SER A 685 -35.95 -3.90 49.90
N ALA A 686 -36.93 -4.64 50.42
CA ALA A 686 -38.31 -4.24 50.54
C ALA A 686 -38.43 -3.13 51.59
N THR A 687 -39.13 -2.05 51.23
CA THR A 687 -40.15 -1.37 52.05
C THR A 687 -40.96 -0.44 51.16
#